data_AF-A0A850AXE4-F1
#
_entry.id   AF-A0A850AXE4-F1
#
_cell.length_a   1.000
_cell.length_b   1.000
_cell.length_c   1.000
_cell.angle_alpha   90.00
_cell.angle_beta   90.00
_cell.angle_gamma   90.00
#
_symmetry.space_group_name_H-M   'P 1'
#
loop_
_entity.id
_entity.type
_entity.pdbx_description
1 polymer ?
#
loop_
_entity_poly.entity_id
_entity_poly.type
_entity_poly.pdbx_seq_one_letter_code
_entity_poly.pdbx_strand_id
1 'polypeptide(L)'
;MAGVRRRGKTPVVTLIGASVLLALGVALAGHGTLEADPQRQAEIEADWIQQEASRASGNPALTPAEDAAGAVDGLKDGGYGFHTGQDPAPWWQVDLGGDVPLNRVEVYNRCDVAPRADRLAVQLSQDGTTWSTVYQHSGPTFYGATDGKPLVVPLRNRTARYLRCTIPGPTPLHLDEVEVYGAGKPLVNIALRKPCAQSSLSQWSKPPALSLDEVRLPLDALIARAAKLIRRLEASGLSAVRCREAMEWAKRVSRAPAPIAKAAYVRLRWEMRRLMLRDPLMKFDSLLFVKRVNGSFNHMSDQYYGWWSRPGGALCILTGFRTDRPVVRTIATGLPPGNYLDPDLSYDGRKVLFAYCRYYPGLAANGDKTAKDAIPEDAFYHLYEANLDGTGLKRLTRGANDDFSGRYLPTGAVVFLSTRRGATVQHAGVVADSANRPDSYVRCGGDRWRPVAVYTLHTLSPDRKTVVAISPFENFEWTPNVCNDGRILYARWDYVDRDNMPYMKLWSTNPDGTNPQAVYGNHTAMFHSAFEARQAPNSRKILFTASAHHAVTGGTLILFDPDRGADGPEPLRRLTPEVCFPEVQGWPRAYYAAPYPLSEEVFLTSWGMGNLADNPVRGLGIYLGDADGNLELLYRDPTISSVYALPIQPRSMPFAAMAAPPENVEERERPATMVVTDVRNGLGLDPRLRVARLRIVAVPAKTQPEMNAPNLGVTSDDPGKCVLGTVPVEKDGSASFLVPPGVPLFFQALGEDGTALQTMRTVTYAQPGQTLSCVGCHEGRSAAVPNRRPLAMNRPPSRLKPGPDGSWPYRYDRLVQPVLDRACVRCHAPGTSGARWNLQGPGSYETLVGYGRPSLRDHVQTRYREGRSIPGQGAAATSALMALLRRGHHSVELTRDDMERLNTWMDTYAQRLGSFSQDQERELIQLKGRWQAILEP
;
A
#
# COMPACT_ATOMS: atom_id res chain seq x y z
N MET A 1 -89.75 10.85 -39.67
CA MET A 1 -89.55 9.50 -40.22
C MET A 1 -89.14 8.59 -39.06
N ALA A 2 -90.09 7.86 -38.44
CA ALA A 2 -90.30 6.41 -38.62
C ALA A 2 -89.02 5.57 -38.45
N GLY A 3 -88.88 4.58 -37.56
CA GLY A 3 -89.69 3.97 -36.50
C GLY A 3 -88.75 3.23 -35.50
N VAL A 4 -89.09 3.02 -34.22
CA VAL A 4 -89.96 1.94 -33.67
C VAL A 4 -89.30 0.56 -33.90
N ARG A 5 -88.59 -0.07 -32.94
CA ARG A 5 -89.02 -1.02 -31.85
C ARG A 5 -87.87 -2.06 -31.70
N ARG A 6 -87.59 -2.81 -30.63
CA ARG A 6 -88.08 -3.02 -29.25
C ARG A 6 -87.13 -4.04 -28.57
N ARG A 7 -87.03 -3.93 -27.23
CA ARG A 7 -86.95 -4.99 -26.18
C ARG A 7 -85.73 -5.95 -26.19
N GLY A 8 -85.10 -6.25 -25.05
CA GLY A 8 -85.38 -5.86 -23.67
C GLY A 8 -84.65 -6.72 -22.63
N LYS A 9 -84.88 -6.35 -21.37
CA LYS A 9 -84.71 -7.08 -20.09
C LYS A 9 -83.33 -7.00 -19.38
N THR A 10 -83.32 -6.10 -18.39
CA THR A 10 -82.70 -6.14 -17.04
C THR A 10 -82.94 -7.48 -16.29
N PRO A 11 -82.23 -7.84 -15.19
CA PRO A 11 -81.70 -6.94 -14.12
C PRO A 11 -80.33 -7.26 -13.43
N VAL A 12 -79.74 -6.23 -12.78
CA VAL A 12 -79.15 -6.17 -11.40
C VAL A 12 -77.95 -7.13 -11.10
N VAL A 13 -76.73 -6.71 -10.70
CA VAL A 13 -76.30 -6.00 -9.46
C VAL A 13 -74.93 -5.30 -9.66
N THR A 14 -74.88 -4.02 -9.32
CA THR A 14 -73.89 -3.19 -8.58
C THR A 14 -72.41 -3.61 -8.49
N LEU A 15 -71.48 -2.71 -8.89
CA LEU A 15 -70.50 -2.08 -7.97
C LEU A 15 -69.69 -0.95 -8.63
N ILE A 16 -69.49 0.09 -7.81
CA ILE A 16 -68.95 1.43 -8.05
C ILE A 16 -67.42 1.40 -8.18
N GLY A 17 -66.83 2.26 -9.03
CA GLY A 17 -65.38 2.54 -8.95
C GLY A 17 -64.76 3.36 -10.09
N ALA A 18 -64.85 4.69 -9.96
CA ALA A 18 -63.89 5.72 -10.38
C ALA A 18 -63.16 5.64 -11.74
N SER A 19 -63.49 6.58 -12.61
CA SER A 19 -62.63 7.13 -13.67
C SER A 19 -62.89 8.64 -13.73
N VAL A 20 -61.98 9.39 -14.37
CA VAL A 20 -61.96 10.87 -14.59
C VAL A 20 -61.06 11.56 -13.53
N LEU A 21 -59.93 12.22 -13.85
CA LEU A 21 -59.59 13.05 -15.01
C LEU A 21 -58.07 13.09 -15.24
N LEU A 22 -57.67 12.77 -16.47
CA LEU A 22 -56.38 13.04 -17.09
C LEU A 22 -56.44 14.43 -17.75
N ALA A 23 -55.30 15.10 -17.89
CA ALA A 23 -55.02 16.29 -18.72
C ALA A 23 -54.93 17.65 -18.02
N LEU A 24 -53.69 18.12 -17.83
CA LEU A 24 -53.25 19.47 -18.22
C LEU A 24 -51.72 19.57 -18.07
N GLY A 25 -51.01 19.69 -19.19
CA GLY A 25 -49.55 19.83 -19.18
C GLY A 25 -48.89 19.70 -20.54
N VAL A 26 -49.31 20.50 -21.53
CA VAL A 26 -48.48 20.78 -22.72
C VAL A 26 -48.51 22.28 -22.97
N ALA A 27 -47.38 22.94 -22.71
CA ALA A 27 -46.83 24.05 -23.50
C ALA A 27 -45.65 24.69 -22.74
N LEU A 28 -44.42 24.29 -23.10
CA LEU A 28 -43.22 25.14 -23.18
C LEU A 28 -42.14 24.29 -23.85
N ALA A 29 -42.18 24.29 -25.18
CA ALA A 29 -41.13 23.72 -26.02
C ALA A 29 -40.04 24.77 -26.22
N GLY A 30 -38.82 24.42 -25.84
CA GLY A 30 -37.60 25.21 -26.02
C GLY A 30 -36.61 24.84 -24.93
N HIS A 31 -35.49 24.24 -25.33
CA HIS A 31 -34.50 23.45 -24.56
C HIS A 31 -34.83 21.96 -24.59
N GLY A 32 -34.13 21.22 -25.45
CA GLY A 32 -34.22 19.76 -25.53
C GLY A 32 -33.82 19.13 -24.20
N THR A 33 -34.80 18.84 -23.36
CA THR A 33 -34.64 17.98 -22.19
C THR A 33 -34.60 16.54 -22.71
N LEU A 34 -33.40 15.97 -22.77
CA LEU A 34 -33.25 14.51 -22.88
C LEU A 34 -34.10 13.88 -21.77
N GLU A 35 -35.04 13.01 -22.14
CA GLU A 35 -35.86 12.27 -21.18
C GLU A 35 -34.98 11.50 -20.19
N ALA A 36 -35.38 11.55 -18.91
CA ALA A 36 -34.79 10.78 -17.83
C ALA A 36 -34.70 9.29 -18.21
N ASP A 37 -33.57 8.65 -17.92
CA ASP A 37 -33.39 7.21 -18.11
C ASP A 37 -33.75 6.49 -16.79
N PRO A 38 -34.90 5.78 -16.72
CA PRO A 38 -35.34 5.14 -15.48
C PRO A 38 -34.37 4.07 -14.97
N GLN A 39 -33.66 3.38 -15.87
CA GLN A 39 -32.69 2.36 -15.47
C GLN A 39 -31.50 3.04 -14.77
N ARG A 40 -31.01 4.14 -15.34
CA ARG A 40 -29.92 4.90 -14.73
C ARG A 40 -30.30 5.48 -13.37
N GLN A 41 -31.53 5.97 -13.23
CA GLN A 41 -32.03 6.47 -11.95
C GLN A 41 -32.08 5.37 -10.89
N ALA A 42 -32.56 4.18 -11.25
CA ALA A 42 -32.57 3.03 -10.36
C ALA A 42 -31.14 2.60 -9.94
N GLU A 43 -30.17 2.62 -10.87
CA GLU A 43 -28.76 2.36 -10.53
C GLU A 43 -28.20 3.37 -9.53
N ILE A 44 -28.47 4.66 -9.71
CA ILE A 44 -28.02 5.73 -8.82
C ILE A 44 -28.65 5.58 -7.43
N GLU A 45 -29.95 5.29 -7.35
CA GLU A 45 -30.64 5.07 -6.08
C GLU A 45 -30.14 3.82 -5.35
N ALA A 46 -29.86 2.73 -6.09
CA ALA A 46 -29.26 1.53 -5.53
C ALA A 46 -27.82 1.79 -5.01
N ASP A 47 -27.04 2.60 -5.72
CA ASP A 47 -25.72 3.03 -5.28
C ASP A 47 -25.79 3.82 -3.95
N TRP A 48 -26.74 4.73 -3.80
CA TRP A 48 -26.93 5.44 -2.53
C TRP A 48 -27.23 4.49 -1.38
N ILE A 49 -28.01 3.44 -1.60
CA ILE A 49 -28.26 2.40 -0.59
C ILE A 49 -26.98 1.66 -0.23
N GLN A 50 -26.14 1.29 -1.21
CA GLN A 50 -24.83 0.67 -0.94
C GLN A 50 -23.93 1.58 -0.10
N GLN A 51 -23.90 2.88 -0.38
CA GLN A 51 -23.14 3.84 0.41
C GLN A 51 -23.65 3.90 1.87
N GLU A 52 -24.97 3.93 2.08
CA GLU A 52 -25.52 3.92 3.44
C GLU A 52 -25.28 2.58 4.14
N ALA A 53 -25.27 1.45 3.42
CA ALA A 53 -24.87 0.16 3.97
C ALA A 53 -23.41 0.18 4.45
N SER A 54 -22.50 0.76 3.65
CA SER A 54 -21.09 0.95 4.02
C SER A 54 -20.91 1.87 5.23
N ARG A 55 -21.76 2.90 5.38
CA ARG A 55 -21.70 3.82 6.54
C ARG A 55 -22.29 3.16 7.79
N ALA A 56 -23.40 2.47 7.65
CA ALA A 56 -24.13 1.82 8.73
C ALA A 56 -23.41 0.59 9.27
N SER A 57 -22.68 -0.14 8.42
CA SER A 57 -21.89 -1.27 8.87
C SER A 57 -20.87 -0.88 9.92
N GLY A 58 -20.40 0.38 9.92
CA GLY A 58 -19.18 0.76 10.65
C GLY A 58 -18.02 -0.17 10.28
N ASN A 59 -16.91 -0.07 11.01
CA ASN A 59 -15.99 -1.20 11.14
C ASN A 59 -15.96 -1.63 12.60
N PRO A 60 -17.05 -2.20 13.14
CA PRO A 60 -16.93 -3.01 14.34
C PRO A 60 -15.88 -4.09 14.06
N ALA A 61 -15.09 -4.45 15.07
CA ALA A 61 -14.23 -5.60 14.96
C ALA A 61 -15.10 -6.78 14.52
N LEU A 62 -14.77 -7.38 13.37
CA LEU A 62 -15.42 -8.57 12.86
C LEU A 62 -15.51 -9.57 14.02
N THR A 63 -16.68 -10.16 14.24
CA THR A 63 -16.84 -11.19 15.27
C THR A 63 -16.65 -12.58 14.65
N PRO A 64 -16.21 -13.60 15.43
CA PRO A 64 -16.15 -14.97 14.92
C PRO A 64 -17.48 -15.45 14.33
N ALA A 65 -18.61 -15.01 14.89
CA ALA A 65 -19.94 -15.37 14.39
C ALA A 65 -20.25 -14.77 13.00
N GLU A 66 -19.83 -13.53 12.76
CA GLU A 66 -20.02 -12.87 11.46
C GLU A 66 -19.19 -13.54 10.37
N ASP A 67 -17.88 -13.79 10.60
CA ASP A 67 -17.03 -14.53 9.65
C ASP A 67 -17.59 -15.93 9.39
N ALA A 68 -17.97 -16.66 10.44
CA ALA A 68 -18.54 -18.00 10.34
C ALA A 68 -19.81 -18.06 9.47
N ALA A 69 -20.59 -16.98 9.40
CA ALA A 69 -21.82 -16.96 8.60
C ALA A 69 -21.55 -17.10 7.09
N GLY A 70 -20.33 -16.79 6.62
CA GLY A 70 -19.97 -16.96 5.22
C GLY A 70 -19.91 -18.41 4.74
N ALA A 71 -19.87 -19.40 5.64
CA ALA A 71 -19.93 -20.82 5.26
C ALA A 71 -21.35 -21.32 4.92
N VAL A 72 -22.37 -20.47 5.07
CA VAL A 72 -23.77 -20.80 4.81
C VAL A 72 -24.48 -19.67 4.06
N ASP A 73 -23.74 -18.92 3.24
CA ASP A 73 -24.28 -17.76 2.53
C ASP A 73 -24.82 -18.09 1.12
N GLY A 74 -24.52 -19.29 0.63
CA GLY A 74 -24.94 -19.82 -0.66
C GLY A 74 -23.98 -19.51 -1.82
N LEU A 75 -22.83 -18.89 -1.57
CA LEU A 75 -21.79 -18.63 -2.56
C LEU A 75 -20.80 -19.79 -2.60
N LYS A 76 -20.53 -20.32 -3.81
CA LYS A 76 -19.61 -21.43 -4.04
C LYS A 76 -18.67 -21.08 -5.17
N ASP A 77 -17.61 -20.35 -4.84
CA ASP A 77 -16.66 -19.84 -5.84
C ASP A 77 -15.28 -20.50 -5.76
N GLY A 78 -15.11 -21.46 -4.85
CA GLY A 78 -13.86 -22.17 -4.60
C GLY A 78 -12.88 -21.40 -3.71
N GLY A 79 -13.27 -20.21 -3.26
CA GLY A 79 -12.62 -19.47 -2.19
C GLY A 79 -12.95 -20.04 -0.81
N TYR A 80 -12.94 -19.17 0.21
CA TYR A 80 -13.40 -19.52 1.55
C TYR A 80 -14.50 -18.55 1.99
N GLY A 81 -15.54 -19.09 2.61
CA GLY A 81 -16.60 -18.33 3.27
C GLY A 81 -16.18 -17.78 4.64
N PHE A 82 -15.28 -18.48 5.34
CA PHE A 82 -14.76 -18.08 6.66
C PHE A 82 -13.31 -18.54 6.87
N HIS A 83 -12.61 -18.01 7.89
CA HIS A 83 -11.23 -18.42 8.20
C HIS A 83 -10.84 -18.29 9.67
N THR A 84 -10.55 -19.41 10.36
CA THR A 84 -10.07 -19.37 11.75
C THR A 84 -8.58 -19.02 11.84
N GLY A 85 -8.11 -18.62 13.03
CA GLY A 85 -6.69 -18.56 13.35
C GLY A 85 -6.01 -19.94 13.42
N GLN A 86 -4.76 -19.95 13.85
CA GLN A 86 -3.93 -21.16 14.06
C GLN A 86 -4.22 -21.79 15.44
N ASP A 87 -5.49 -22.03 15.75
CA ASP A 87 -5.88 -22.62 17.03
C ASP A 87 -5.41 -24.08 17.12
N PRO A 88 -5.15 -24.65 18.31
CA PRO A 88 -4.74 -26.05 18.46
C PRO A 88 -5.74 -27.09 17.88
N ALA A 89 -7.01 -26.72 17.77
CA ALA A 89 -8.09 -27.51 17.16
C ALA A 89 -9.23 -26.56 16.72
N PRO A 90 -9.10 -25.89 15.56
CA PRO A 90 -10.09 -24.91 15.15
C PRO A 90 -11.40 -25.58 14.75
N TRP A 91 -12.49 -24.85 14.89
CA TRP A 91 -13.83 -25.34 14.59
C TRP A 91 -14.73 -24.25 14.04
N TRP A 92 -15.71 -24.68 13.25
CA TRP A 92 -16.84 -23.90 12.76
C TRP A 92 -18.13 -24.68 13.04
N GLN A 93 -19.21 -24.00 13.39
CA GLN A 93 -20.50 -24.64 13.62
C GLN A 93 -21.68 -23.78 13.18
N VAL A 94 -22.81 -24.45 12.93
CA VAL A 94 -24.12 -23.85 12.63
C VAL A 94 -25.19 -24.31 13.61
N ASP A 95 -26.06 -23.40 14.04
CA ASP A 95 -27.29 -23.70 14.79
C ASP A 95 -28.49 -23.78 13.83
N LEU A 96 -29.05 -24.97 13.66
CA LEU A 96 -30.19 -25.22 12.75
C LEU A 96 -31.51 -24.61 13.29
N GLY A 97 -31.53 -24.19 14.56
CA GLY A 97 -32.67 -23.57 15.25
C GLY A 97 -33.54 -24.52 16.06
N GLY A 98 -33.25 -25.83 16.03
CA GLY A 98 -33.95 -26.87 16.77
C GLY A 98 -33.43 -28.25 16.40
N ASP A 99 -33.91 -29.29 17.08
CA ASP A 99 -33.54 -30.68 16.80
C ASP A 99 -34.11 -31.14 15.46
N VAL A 100 -33.22 -31.46 14.50
CA VAL A 100 -33.60 -31.89 13.15
C VAL A 100 -32.98 -33.25 12.83
N PRO A 101 -33.74 -34.23 12.30
CA PRO A 101 -33.16 -35.45 11.74
C PRO A 101 -32.41 -35.14 10.44
N LEU A 102 -31.10 -35.40 10.40
CA LEU A 102 -30.22 -34.99 9.30
C LEU A 102 -29.99 -36.12 8.29
N ASN A 103 -30.14 -35.82 7.00
CA ASN A 103 -29.89 -36.74 5.89
C ASN A 103 -28.39 -36.82 5.56
N ARG A 104 -27.80 -35.67 5.20
CA ARG A 104 -26.38 -35.53 4.83
C ARG A 104 -25.88 -34.09 5.04
N VAL A 105 -24.57 -33.94 5.08
CA VAL A 105 -23.89 -32.64 4.92
C VAL A 105 -23.01 -32.69 3.67
N GLU A 106 -22.99 -31.59 2.92
CA GLU A 106 -22.10 -31.40 1.78
C GLU A 106 -21.12 -30.26 2.12
N VAL A 107 -19.82 -30.53 2.03
CA VAL A 107 -18.77 -29.58 2.38
C VAL A 107 -18.00 -29.21 1.12
N TYR A 108 -18.01 -27.93 0.77
CA TYR A 108 -17.26 -27.35 -0.33
C TYR A 108 -15.97 -26.77 0.22
N ASN A 109 -14.83 -27.18 -0.32
CA ASN A 109 -13.51 -26.80 0.17
C ASN A 109 -12.97 -25.55 -0.53
N ARG A 110 -12.05 -24.86 0.15
CA ARG A 110 -11.18 -23.86 -0.45
C ARG A 110 -10.22 -24.54 -1.43
N CYS A 111 -10.26 -24.15 -2.70
CA CYS A 111 -9.65 -24.94 -3.77
C CYS A 111 -8.18 -24.64 -4.04
N ASP A 112 -7.66 -23.45 -3.69
CA ASP A 112 -6.24 -23.07 -3.89
C ASP A 112 -5.29 -23.71 -2.86
N VAL A 113 -5.80 -24.12 -1.69
CA VAL A 113 -5.03 -24.76 -0.61
C VAL A 113 -5.78 -25.93 0.05
N ALA A 114 -6.51 -26.69 -0.78
CA ALA A 114 -7.41 -27.78 -0.37
C ALA A 114 -6.84 -28.81 0.63
N PRO A 115 -5.54 -29.22 0.58
CA PRO A 115 -4.99 -30.24 1.48
C PRO A 115 -5.09 -29.93 2.99
N ARG A 116 -5.33 -28.67 3.37
CA ARG A 116 -5.53 -28.31 4.79
C ARG A 116 -6.76 -28.99 5.41
N ALA A 117 -7.76 -29.34 4.61
CA ALA A 117 -8.96 -30.04 5.06
C ALA A 117 -8.85 -31.58 5.03
N ASP A 118 -7.68 -32.16 4.72
CA ASP A 118 -7.49 -33.62 4.60
C ASP A 118 -7.78 -34.40 5.90
N ARG A 119 -7.85 -33.70 7.04
CA ARG A 119 -8.17 -34.29 8.35
C ARG A 119 -9.49 -33.78 8.93
N LEU A 120 -10.38 -33.23 8.11
CA LEU A 120 -11.67 -32.69 8.55
C LEU A 120 -12.51 -33.75 9.28
N ALA A 121 -13.10 -33.36 10.41
CA ALA A 121 -14.09 -34.13 11.15
C ALA A 121 -15.42 -33.38 11.20
N VAL A 122 -16.53 -34.12 11.11
CA VAL A 122 -17.88 -33.60 11.31
C VAL A 122 -18.44 -34.14 12.62
N GLN A 123 -18.97 -33.25 13.45
CA GLN A 123 -19.53 -33.54 14.76
C GLN A 123 -20.97 -33.03 14.87
N LEU A 124 -21.80 -33.74 15.63
CA LEU A 124 -23.19 -33.37 15.91
C LEU A 124 -23.41 -33.18 17.41
N SER A 125 -24.33 -32.27 17.74
CA SER A 125 -24.76 -31.99 19.11
C SER A 125 -26.22 -31.53 19.17
N GLN A 126 -26.92 -31.80 20.27
CA GLN A 126 -28.24 -31.26 20.57
C GLN A 126 -28.17 -30.03 21.51
N ASP A 127 -27.15 -29.97 22.39
CA ASP A 127 -27.00 -28.96 23.43
C ASP A 127 -25.94 -27.88 23.10
N GLY A 128 -25.06 -28.15 22.11
CA GLY A 128 -23.94 -27.29 21.73
C GLY A 128 -22.70 -27.47 22.59
N THR A 129 -22.74 -28.32 23.62
CA THR A 129 -21.66 -28.58 24.58
C THR A 129 -21.12 -30.01 24.50
N THR A 130 -21.98 -30.98 24.26
CA THR A 130 -21.65 -32.40 24.14
C THR A 130 -21.62 -32.79 22.67
N TRP A 131 -20.45 -33.19 22.16
CA TRP A 131 -20.22 -33.43 20.74
C TRP A 131 -19.92 -34.89 20.43
N SER A 132 -20.53 -35.40 19.36
CA SER A 132 -20.25 -36.74 18.84
C SER A 132 -19.68 -36.64 17.43
N THR A 133 -18.49 -37.20 17.20
CA THR A 133 -17.90 -37.28 15.85
C THR A 133 -18.66 -38.33 15.04
N VAL A 134 -19.26 -37.89 13.93
CA VAL A 134 -20.01 -38.74 13.00
C VAL A 134 -19.25 -39.06 11.72
N TYR A 135 -18.19 -38.30 11.44
CA TYR A 135 -17.31 -38.52 10.29
C TYR A 135 -15.90 -38.01 10.58
N GLN A 136 -14.90 -38.73 10.09
CA GLN A 136 -13.50 -38.34 10.07
C GLN A 136 -12.99 -38.60 8.66
N HIS A 137 -12.51 -37.56 7.98
CA HIS A 137 -11.95 -37.71 6.65
C HIS A 137 -10.63 -38.48 6.71
N SER A 138 -10.50 -39.47 5.83
CA SER A 138 -9.32 -40.31 5.63
C SER A 138 -9.06 -40.61 4.14
N GLY A 139 -9.77 -39.89 3.26
CA GLY A 139 -9.69 -40.05 1.81
C GLY A 139 -8.69 -39.10 1.15
N PRO A 140 -8.66 -39.05 -0.19
CA PRO A 140 -7.89 -38.05 -0.92
C PRO A 140 -8.51 -36.66 -0.73
N THR A 141 -7.68 -35.62 -0.91
CA THR A 141 -8.11 -34.22 -0.90
C THR A 141 -9.33 -33.99 -1.78
N PHE A 142 -10.33 -33.30 -1.24
CA PHE A 142 -11.57 -32.96 -1.93
C PHE A 142 -11.63 -31.45 -2.22
N TYR A 143 -12.39 -31.11 -3.27
CA TYR A 143 -12.59 -29.72 -3.70
C TYR A 143 -14.07 -29.35 -3.53
N GLY A 144 -14.83 -29.14 -4.60
CA GLY A 144 -16.19 -28.62 -4.54
C GLY A 144 -16.50 -27.73 -5.74
N ALA A 145 -16.25 -26.43 -5.64
CA ALA A 145 -16.65 -25.48 -6.66
C ALA A 145 -15.91 -25.67 -8.00
N THR A 146 -14.62 -26.02 -7.98
CA THR A 146 -13.81 -26.13 -9.21
C THR A 146 -14.04 -27.41 -9.99
N ASP A 147 -14.47 -28.49 -9.33
CA ASP A 147 -14.64 -29.82 -9.93
C ASP A 147 -16.06 -30.39 -9.83
N GLY A 148 -16.96 -29.68 -9.14
CA GLY A 148 -18.34 -30.10 -8.89
C GLY A 148 -18.46 -31.26 -7.89
N LYS A 149 -17.43 -31.55 -7.09
CA LYS A 149 -17.39 -32.74 -6.20
C LYS A 149 -17.09 -32.34 -4.74
N PRO A 150 -18.10 -31.82 -4.00
CA PRO A 150 -17.94 -31.57 -2.57
C PRO A 150 -17.78 -32.88 -1.78
N LEU A 151 -17.29 -32.79 -0.56
CA LEU A 151 -17.31 -33.90 0.38
C LEU A 151 -18.74 -34.14 0.87
N VAL A 152 -19.31 -35.29 0.55
CA VAL A 152 -20.66 -35.69 0.97
C VAL A 152 -20.58 -36.66 2.15
N VAL A 153 -21.13 -36.27 3.29
CA VAL A 153 -21.14 -37.08 4.51
C VAL A 153 -22.59 -37.51 4.84
N PRO A 154 -22.93 -38.81 4.72
CA PRO A 154 -24.26 -39.31 5.09
C PRO A 154 -24.43 -39.36 6.61
N LEU A 155 -25.50 -38.75 7.11
CA LEU A 155 -25.79 -38.62 8.54
C LEU A 155 -26.83 -39.62 9.06
N ARG A 156 -27.43 -40.42 8.16
CA ARG A 156 -28.32 -41.56 8.47
C ARG A 156 -29.46 -41.20 9.45
N ASN A 157 -30.06 -40.03 9.26
CA ASN A 157 -31.18 -39.51 10.06
C ASN A 157 -30.85 -39.33 11.55
N ARG A 158 -29.58 -39.14 11.93
CA ARG A 158 -29.21 -38.71 13.28
C ARG A 158 -29.81 -37.34 13.57
N THR A 159 -30.43 -37.20 14.74
CA THR A 159 -31.00 -35.93 15.20
C THR A 159 -29.92 -35.05 15.81
N ALA A 160 -29.88 -33.79 15.39
CA ALA A 160 -29.00 -32.78 15.97
C ALA A 160 -29.60 -31.37 15.79
N ARG A 161 -29.22 -30.46 16.68
CA ARG A 161 -29.46 -29.02 16.51
C ARG A 161 -28.24 -28.31 15.95
N TYR A 162 -27.05 -28.75 16.36
CA TYR A 162 -25.79 -28.16 15.96
C TYR A 162 -24.97 -29.16 15.14
N LEU A 163 -24.37 -28.64 14.06
CA LEU A 163 -23.36 -29.35 13.28
C LEU A 163 -22.06 -28.56 13.36
N ARG A 164 -20.94 -29.25 13.60
CA ARG A 164 -19.60 -28.66 13.69
C ARG A 164 -18.64 -29.36 12.74
N CYS A 165 -17.82 -28.56 12.06
CA CYS A 165 -16.65 -28.99 11.32
C CYS A 165 -15.39 -28.61 12.11
N THR A 166 -14.41 -29.52 12.21
CA THR A 166 -13.15 -29.27 12.93
C THR A 166 -11.99 -30.03 12.31
N ILE A 167 -10.75 -29.53 12.46
CA ILE A 167 -9.52 -30.20 12.02
C ILE A 167 -8.63 -30.42 13.24
N PRO A 168 -8.10 -31.64 13.48
CA PRO A 168 -7.14 -31.88 14.56
C PRO A 168 -5.77 -31.24 14.29
N GLY A 169 -5.27 -30.44 15.24
CA GLY A 169 -3.94 -29.84 15.21
C GLY A 169 -3.94 -28.34 14.89
N PRO A 170 -2.80 -27.65 15.06
CA PRO A 170 -2.66 -26.22 14.81
C PRO A 170 -2.60 -25.93 13.31
N THR A 171 -3.76 -26.01 12.65
CA THR A 171 -3.94 -25.73 11.22
C THR A 171 -5.25 -25.00 11.03
N PRO A 172 -5.32 -23.88 10.29
CA PRO A 172 -6.53 -23.09 10.17
C PRO A 172 -7.66 -23.88 9.52
N LEU A 173 -8.88 -23.69 9.99
CA LEU A 173 -10.08 -24.17 9.32
C LEU A 173 -10.65 -23.06 8.45
N HIS A 174 -10.82 -23.38 7.17
CA HIS A 174 -11.44 -22.51 6.17
C HIS A 174 -12.13 -23.40 5.12
N LEU A 175 -13.40 -23.15 4.86
CA LEU A 175 -14.19 -23.87 3.86
C LEU A 175 -14.91 -22.85 2.98
N ASP A 176 -15.28 -23.24 1.77
CA ASP A 176 -16.07 -22.43 0.84
C ASP A 176 -17.51 -22.33 1.38
N GLU A 177 -18.19 -23.47 1.48
CA GLU A 177 -19.60 -23.55 1.89
C GLU A 177 -19.89 -24.90 2.59
N VAL A 178 -20.85 -24.91 3.53
CA VAL A 178 -21.35 -26.10 4.23
C VAL A 178 -22.86 -26.18 4.12
N GLU A 179 -23.36 -27.15 3.36
CA GLU A 179 -24.79 -27.36 3.18
C GLU A 179 -25.28 -28.52 4.04
N VAL A 180 -26.37 -28.31 4.76
CA VAL A 180 -26.99 -29.34 5.60
C VAL A 180 -28.37 -29.67 5.05
N TYR A 181 -28.66 -30.95 4.88
CA TYR A 181 -29.93 -31.43 4.35
C TYR A 181 -30.66 -32.27 5.40
N GLY A 182 -31.91 -31.93 5.69
CA GLY A 182 -32.76 -32.67 6.63
C GLY A 182 -33.43 -33.88 5.98
N ALA A 183 -33.76 -34.91 6.77
CA ALA A 183 -34.47 -36.11 6.30
C ALA A 183 -35.82 -35.78 5.64
N GLY A 184 -36.57 -34.82 6.21
CA GLY A 184 -37.84 -34.34 5.65
C GLY A 184 -37.70 -33.22 4.60
N LYS A 185 -36.47 -32.73 4.35
CA LYS A 185 -36.17 -31.68 3.37
C LYS A 185 -34.87 -32.03 2.60
N PRO A 186 -34.82 -33.14 1.87
CA PRO A 186 -33.58 -33.67 1.30
C PRO A 186 -32.98 -32.83 0.15
N LEU A 187 -33.75 -31.87 -0.37
CA LEU A 187 -33.37 -30.98 -1.48
C LEU A 187 -33.18 -29.51 -1.06
N VAL A 188 -33.37 -29.18 0.22
CA VAL A 188 -33.25 -27.80 0.72
C VAL A 188 -32.10 -27.74 1.71
N ASN A 189 -31.13 -26.85 1.47
CA ASN A 189 -30.10 -26.53 2.45
C ASN A 189 -30.76 -25.83 3.66
N ILE A 190 -30.89 -26.54 4.77
CA ILE A 190 -31.52 -26.03 6.00
C ILE A 190 -30.55 -25.19 6.85
N ALA A 191 -29.25 -25.20 6.52
CA ALA A 191 -28.24 -24.35 7.16
C ALA A 191 -28.12 -22.96 6.53
N LEU A 192 -28.68 -22.75 5.32
CA LEU A 192 -28.60 -21.49 4.59
C LEU A 192 -29.02 -20.30 5.48
N ARG A 193 -28.10 -19.35 5.67
CA ARG A 193 -28.23 -18.12 6.48
C ARG A 193 -28.60 -18.35 7.95
N LYS A 194 -28.27 -19.51 8.51
CA LYS A 194 -28.47 -19.80 9.93
C LYS A 194 -27.36 -19.21 10.80
N PRO A 195 -27.62 -18.97 12.11
CA PRO A 195 -26.60 -18.50 13.04
C PRO A 195 -25.40 -19.45 13.09
N CYS A 196 -24.20 -18.90 12.96
CA CYS A 196 -22.95 -19.65 12.97
C CYS A 196 -21.98 -19.11 14.02
N ALA A 197 -21.00 -19.94 14.40
CA ALA A 197 -19.90 -19.55 15.27
C ALA A 197 -18.63 -20.31 14.87
N GLN A 198 -17.47 -19.79 15.25
CA GLN A 198 -16.18 -20.44 15.06
C GLN A 198 -15.22 -20.15 16.22
N SER A 199 -14.11 -20.88 16.29
CA SER A 199 -13.15 -20.84 17.39
C SER A 199 -12.43 -19.50 17.56
N SER A 200 -12.02 -18.87 16.46
CA SER A 200 -11.27 -17.61 16.45
C SER A 200 -11.37 -16.92 15.09
N LEU A 201 -10.82 -15.71 14.99
CA LEU A 201 -10.62 -15.03 13.72
C LEU A 201 -9.17 -15.16 13.27
N SER A 202 -8.97 -15.07 11.96
CA SER A 202 -7.65 -14.85 11.39
C SER A 202 -7.53 -13.44 10.83
N GLN A 203 -6.31 -13.05 10.47
CA GLN A 203 -6.08 -11.85 9.65
C GLN A 203 -6.74 -11.93 8.27
N TRP A 204 -7.26 -13.10 7.84
CA TRP A 204 -7.90 -13.30 6.54
C TRP A 204 -9.43 -13.41 6.64
N SER A 205 -10.00 -13.32 7.85
CA SER A 205 -11.43 -13.35 8.09
C SER A 205 -12.14 -12.18 7.41
N LYS A 206 -13.34 -12.42 6.87
CA LYS A 206 -14.14 -11.43 6.14
C LYS A 206 -15.60 -11.44 6.56
N PRO A 207 -16.27 -10.28 6.58
CA PRO A 207 -17.69 -10.23 6.88
C PRO A 207 -18.53 -10.85 5.74
N PRO A 208 -19.74 -11.37 6.04
CA PRO A 208 -20.61 -11.97 5.05
C PRO A 208 -21.19 -10.91 4.09
N ALA A 209 -21.69 -11.34 2.94
CA ALA A 209 -22.37 -10.46 1.99
C ALA A 209 -23.63 -9.83 2.61
N LEU A 210 -23.79 -8.50 2.47
CA LEU A 210 -24.94 -7.77 3.06
C LEU A 210 -26.24 -8.04 2.28
N SER A 211 -27.36 -8.20 3.01
CA SER A 211 -28.71 -8.10 2.46
C SER A 211 -29.11 -6.62 2.35
N LEU A 212 -29.51 -6.18 1.15
CA LEU A 212 -29.82 -4.78 0.85
C LEU A 212 -31.17 -4.30 1.41
N ASP A 213 -32.06 -5.22 1.80
CA ASP A 213 -33.45 -4.91 2.18
C ASP A 213 -33.60 -4.32 3.60
N GLU A 214 -32.53 -4.29 4.40
CA GLU A 214 -32.57 -3.96 5.83
C GLU A 214 -31.88 -2.61 6.18
N VAL A 215 -31.36 -1.88 5.19
CA VAL A 215 -30.58 -0.64 5.44
C VAL A 215 -31.49 0.52 5.84
N ARG A 216 -31.36 0.98 7.09
CA ARG A 216 -32.04 2.17 7.59
C ARG A 216 -31.46 3.44 6.96
N LEU A 217 -32.28 4.21 6.24
CA LEU A 217 -31.88 5.47 5.61
C LEU A 217 -31.74 6.61 6.64
N PRO A 218 -30.54 7.20 6.84
CA PRO A 218 -30.30 8.18 7.90
C PRO A 218 -30.64 9.61 7.44
N LEU A 219 -31.93 9.95 7.41
CA LEU A 219 -32.42 11.23 6.90
C LEU A 219 -31.83 12.46 7.63
N ASP A 220 -31.66 12.41 8.95
CA ASP A 220 -31.07 13.51 9.73
C ASP A 220 -29.61 13.78 9.35
N ALA A 221 -28.81 12.72 9.14
CA ALA A 221 -27.43 12.84 8.67
C ALA A 221 -27.38 13.41 7.24
N LEU A 222 -28.32 13.01 6.39
CA LEU A 222 -28.44 13.58 5.04
C LEU A 222 -28.79 15.08 5.07
N ILE A 223 -29.72 15.50 5.93
CA ILE A 223 -30.07 16.91 6.13
C ILE A 223 -28.85 17.73 6.57
N ALA A 224 -28.04 17.19 7.50
CA ALA A 224 -26.82 17.85 7.96
C ALA A 224 -25.80 18.04 6.82
N ARG A 225 -25.60 17.00 5.98
CA ARG A 225 -24.74 17.09 4.79
C ARG A 225 -25.27 18.09 3.77
N ALA A 226 -26.58 18.07 3.49
CA ALA A 226 -27.23 19.01 2.58
C ALA A 226 -27.01 20.47 3.01
N ALA A 227 -27.15 20.77 4.31
CA ALA A 227 -26.95 22.11 4.83
C ALA A 227 -25.52 22.63 4.61
N LYS A 228 -24.51 21.76 4.74
CA LYS A 228 -23.10 22.12 4.48
C LYS A 228 -22.84 22.33 2.99
N LEU A 229 -23.34 21.43 2.14
CA LEU A 229 -23.23 21.54 0.69
C LEU A 229 -23.87 22.84 0.17
N ILE A 230 -25.07 23.17 0.63
CA ILE A 230 -25.78 24.42 0.29
C ILE A 230 -24.91 25.63 0.65
N ARG A 231 -24.40 25.69 1.89
CA ARG A 231 -23.56 26.82 2.33
C ARG A 231 -22.31 26.98 1.47
N ARG A 232 -21.58 25.89 1.18
CA ARG A 232 -20.36 25.93 0.37
C ARG A 232 -20.65 26.45 -1.04
N LEU A 233 -21.69 25.93 -1.68
CA LEU A 233 -21.99 26.26 -3.07
C LEU A 233 -22.62 27.65 -3.24
N GLU A 234 -23.40 28.12 -2.27
CA GLU A 234 -23.87 29.51 -2.23
C GLU A 234 -22.73 30.51 -2.00
N ALA A 235 -21.75 30.16 -1.16
CA ALA A 235 -20.52 30.95 -1.01
C ALA A 235 -19.71 31.04 -2.33
N SER A 236 -19.92 30.08 -3.24
CA SER A 236 -19.34 30.08 -4.59
C SER A 236 -20.26 30.73 -5.65
N GLY A 237 -21.39 31.32 -5.24
CA GLY A 237 -22.36 32.00 -6.11
C GLY A 237 -23.40 31.11 -6.78
N LEU A 238 -23.46 29.81 -6.45
CA LEU A 238 -24.41 28.87 -7.05
C LEU A 238 -25.74 28.85 -6.27
N SER A 239 -26.87 29.03 -6.96
CA SER A 239 -28.20 28.96 -6.34
C SER A 239 -28.58 27.53 -5.94
N ALA A 240 -28.99 27.38 -4.67
CA ALA A 240 -29.36 26.10 -4.06
C ALA A 240 -30.84 26.03 -3.61
N VAL A 241 -31.72 26.89 -4.16
CA VAL A 241 -33.15 27.02 -3.75
C VAL A 241 -33.87 25.67 -3.71
N ARG A 242 -33.81 24.88 -4.79
CA ARG A 242 -34.47 23.57 -4.87
C ARG A 242 -33.98 22.58 -3.82
N CYS A 243 -32.66 22.56 -3.57
CA CYS A 243 -32.07 21.69 -2.55
C CYS A 243 -32.48 22.12 -1.14
N ARG A 244 -32.60 23.44 -0.90
CA ARG A 244 -33.11 23.99 0.36
C ARG A 244 -34.56 23.60 0.59
N GLU A 245 -35.43 23.73 -0.41
CA GLU A 245 -36.83 23.31 -0.32
C GLU A 245 -36.98 21.81 0.01
N ALA A 246 -36.20 20.95 -0.67
CA ALA A 246 -36.17 19.52 -0.39
C ALA A 246 -35.65 19.22 1.03
N MET A 247 -34.62 19.94 1.48
CA MET A 247 -34.08 19.82 2.84
C MET A 247 -35.10 20.24 3.91
N GLU A 248 -35.82 21.35 3.69
CA GLU A 248 -36.88 21.79 4.62
C GLU A 248 -38.06 20.83 4.65
N TRP A 249 -38.42 20.23 3.51
CA TRP A 249 -39.41 19.15 3.51
C TRP A 249 -38.93 17.93 4.30
N ALA A 250 -37.68 17.50 4.08
CA ALA A 250 -37.06 16.39 4.81
C ALA A 250 -37.05 16.64 6.32
N LYS A 251 -36.75 17.87 6.79
CA LYS A 251 -36.83 18.25 8.20
C LYS A 251 -38.25 18.11 8.77
N ARG A 252 -39.28 18.50 8.02
CA ARG A 252 -40.68 18.40 8.48
C ARG A 252 -41.14 16.95 8.62
N VAL A 253 -40.63 16.05 7.78
CA VAL A 253 -41.07 14.64 7.74
C VAL A 253 -40.03 13.66 8.29
N SER A 254 -38.99 14.13 8.98
CA SER A 254 -37.92 13.25 9.50
C SER A 254 -38.42 12.23 10.53
N ARG A 255 -39.54 12.53 11.18
CA ARG A 255 -40.24 11.64 12.13
C ARG A 255 -41.49 10.97 11.54
N ALA A 256 -41.73 11.11 10.24
CA ALA A 256 -42.87 10.49 9.58
C ALA A 256 -42.66 8.97 9.37
N PRO A 257 -43.72 8.19 9.06
CA PRO A 257 -43.61 6.77 8.72
C PRO A 257 -42.60 6.49 7.59
N ALA A 258 -42.03 5.28 7.61
CA ALA A 258 -40.91 4.89 6.74
C ALA A 258 -41.10 5.22 5.24
N PRO A 259 -42.28 5.03 4.60
CA PRO A 259 -42.45 5.39 3.19
C PRO A 259 -42.26 6.88 2.90
N ILE A 260 -42.74 7.75 3.80
CA ILE A 260 -42.63 9.21 3.66
C ILE A 260 -41.18 9.65 3.89
N ALA A 261 -40.53 9.11 4.92
CA ALA A 261 -39.12 9.38 5.19
C ALA A 261 -38.22 8.92 4.02
N LYS A 262 -38.51 7.76 3.41
CA LYS A 262 -37.81 7.27 2.21
C LYS A 262 -38.01 8.21 1.01
N ALA A 263 -39.23 8.68 0.76
CA ALA A 263 -39.50 9.64 -0.31
C ALA A 263 -38.75 10.98 -0.10
N ALA A 264 -38.68 11.46 1.15
CA ALA A 264 -37.91 12.64 1.51
C ALA A 264 -36.40 12.45 1.32
N TYR A 265 -35.88 11.30 1.71
CA TYR A 265 -34.49 10.92 1.49
C TYR A 265 -34.13 10.95 0.00
N VAL A 266 -34.90 10.23 -0.83
CA VAL A 266 -34.66 10.14 -2.28
C VAL A 266 -34.74 11.51 -2.94
N ARG A 267 -35.77 12.31 -2.64
CA ARG A 267 -35.90 13.67 -3.19
C ARG A 267 -34.71 14.56 -2.82
N LEU A 268 -34.29 14.53 -1.55
CA LEU A 268 -33.16 15.33 -1.09
C LEU A 268 -31.85 14.90 -1.78
N ARG A 269 -31.59 13.59 -1.90
CA ARG A 269 -30.43 13.07 -2.65
C ARG A 269 -30.43 13.55 -4.10
N TRP A 270 -31.56 13.50 -4.80
CA TRP A 270 -31.65 13.99 -6.17
C TRP A 270 -31.33 15.48 -6.30
N GLU A 271 -31.81 16.33 -5.39
CA GLU A 271 -31.47 17.76 -5.42
C GLU A 271 -30.01 18.03 -5.04
N MET A 272 -29.46 17.28 -4.07
CA MET A 272 -28.03 17.36 -3.73
C MET A 272 -27.16 16.96 -4.92
N ARG A 273 -27.49 15.86 -5.60
CA ARG A 273 -26.80 15.42 -6.83
C ARG A 273 -26.79 16.51 -7.90
N ARG A 274 -27.95 17.08 -8.22
CA ARG A 274 -28.05 18.17 -9.20
C ARG A 274 -27.19 19.37 -8.82
N LEU A 275 -27.12 19.68 -7.53
CA LEU A 275 -26.33 20.79 -7.01
C LEU A 275 -24.82 20.49 -7.10
N MET A 276 -24.38 19.28 -6.72
CA MET A 276 -22.98 18.84 -6.83
C MET A 276 -22.47 18.79 -8.27
N LEU A 277 -23.29 18.30 -9.22
CA LEU A 277 -22.91 18.23 -10.63
C LEU A 277 -22.78 19.61 -11.31
N ARG A 278 -23.23 20.68 -10.64
CA ARG A 278 -23.11 22.08 -11.05
C ARG A 278 -22.03 22.83 -10.27
N ASP A 279 -21.23 22.14 -9.46
CA ASP A 279 -20.14 22.75 -8.70
C ASP A 279 -19.20 23.53 -9.64
N PRO A 280 -18.88 24.82 -9.36
CA PRO A 280 -17.99 25.62 -10.20
C PRO A 280 -16.58 25.06 -10.41
N LEU A 281 -16.15 24.09 -9.59
CA LEU A 281 -14.89 23.37 -9.77
C LEU A 281 -14.93 22.37 -10.94
N MET A 282 -16.11 21.96 -11.37
CA MET A 282 -16.31 21.07 -12.51
C MET A 282 -16.23 21.85 -13.84
N LYS A 283 -15.04 22.38 -14.16
CA LYS A 283 -14.81 23.18 -15.39
C LYS A 283 -14.52 22.35 -16.64
N PHE A 284 -14.86 21.07 -16.62
CA PHE A 284 -14.54 20.08 -17.66
C PHE A 284 -15.77 19.23 -17.99
N ASP A 285 -15.95 18.90 -19.27
CA ASP A 285 -17.09 18.09 -19.76
C ASP A 285 -16.69 16.66 -20.13
N SER A 286 -15.41 16.32 -19.96
CA SER A 286 -14.86 15.01 -20.29
C SER A 286 -13.87 14.53 -19.22
N LEU A 287 -13.88 13.23 -18.97
CA LEU A 287 -12.97 12.54 -18.06
C LEU A 287 -12.21 11.45 -18.81
N LEU A 288 -10.89 11.41 -18.64
CA LEU A 288 -10.09 10.23 -18.99
C LEU A 288 -10.18 9.25 -17.82
N PHE A 289 -10.28 7.95 -18.08
CA PHE A 289 -10.23 6.91 -17.06
C PHE A 289 -9.76 5.58 -17.66
N VAL A 290 -9.50 4.60 -16.79
CA VAL A 290 -9.12 3.24 -17.19
C VAL A 290 -10.19 2.26 -16.73
N LYS A 291 -10.64 1.40 -17.64
CA LYS A 291 -11.27 0.13 -17.26
C LYS A 291 -10.15 -0.85 -16.94
N ARG A 292 -10.15 -1.45 -15.75
CA ARG A 292 -9.04 -2.28 -15.26
C ARG A 292 -9.53 -3.52 -14.53
N VAL A 293 -8.82 -4.61 -14.74
CA VAL A 293 -8.83 -5.79 -13.88
C VAL A 293 -7.51 -5.85 -13.11
N ASN A 294 -7.55 -6.10 -11.80
CA ASN A 294 -6.32 -6.29 -11.02
C ASN A 294 -5.57 -7.55 -11.47
N GLY A 295 -4.24 -7.51 -11.38
CA GLY A 295 -3.41 -8.70 -11.59
C GLY A 295 -3.77 -9.85 -10.65
N SER A 296 -3.31 -11.06 -10.96
CA SER A 296 -3.60 -12.27 -10.17
C SER A 296 -3.02 -12.22 -8.77
N PHE A 297 -1.93 -11.48 -8.56
CA PHE A 297 -1.30 -11.30 -7.26
C PHE A 297 -1.80 -10.03 -6.56
N ASN A 298 -2.07 -10.12 -5.26
CA ASN A 298 -2.75 -9.09 -4.47
C ASN A 298 -1.90 -8.55 -3.31
N HIS A 299 -0.66 -8.19 -3.61
CA HIS A 299 0.24 -7.54 -2.66
C HIS A 299 0.64 -6.15 -3.19
N MET A 300 0.84 -5.19 -2.29
CA MET A 300 1.14 -3.80 -2.66
C MET A 300 2.35 -3.68 -3.59
N SER A 301 3.35 -4.55 -3.42
CA SER A 301 4.57 -4.61 -4.23
C SER A 301 4.35 -5.28 -5.59
N ASP A 302 3.48 -6.29 -5.64
CA ASP A 302 3.45 -7.27 -6.75
C ASP A 302 2.39 -6.95 -7.81
N GLN A 303 1.43 -6.09 -7.46
CA GLN A 303 0.33 -5.69 -8.35
C GLN A 303 0.78 -4.97 -9.63
N TYR A 304 2.07 -4.63 -9.74
CA TYR A 304 2.68 -3.86 -10.84
C TYR A 304 3.66 -4.66 -11.70
N TYR A 305 3.69 -6.00 -11.61
CA TYR A 305 4.45 -6.81 -12.56
C TYR A 305 3.54 -7.34 -13.67
N GLY A 306 3.93 -7.11 -14.93
CA GLY A 306 3.08 -7.42 -16.07
C GLY A 306 2.81 -8.91 -16.26
N TRP A 307 3.69 -9.80 -15.79
CA TRP A 307 3.48 -11.25 -15.83
C TRP A 307 2.40 -11.76 -14.87
N TRP A 308 1.91 -10.92 -13.94
CA TRP A 308 0.71 -11.19 -13.13
C TRP A 308 -0.55 -10.59 -13.74
N SER A 309 -0.49 -10.02 -14.94
CA SER A 309 -1.64 -9.38 -15.56
C SER A 309 -2.81 -10.34 -15.77
N ARG A 310 -4.02 -9.77 -15.71
CA ARG A 310 -5.23 -10.38 -16.24
C ARG A 310 -5.66 -9.61 -17.49
N PRO A 311 -6.26 -10.29 -18.49
CA PRO A 311 -6.81 -9.59 -19.64
C PRO A 311 -8.04 -8.81 -19.21
N GLY A 312 -8.32 -7.74 -19.93
CA GLY A 312 -9.47 -6.90 -19.65
C GLY A 312 -9.00 -5.52 -19.20
N GLY A 313 -9.33 -4.55 -20.03
CA GLY A 313 -9.08 -3.16 -19.74
C GLY A 313 -9.08 -2.32 -20.99
N ALA A 314 -9.18 -1.01 -20.78
CA ALA A 314 -9.22 -0.04 -21.85
C ALA A 314 -8.91 1.35 -21.29
N LEU A 315 -8.28 2.18 -22.13
CA LEU A 315 -8.18 3.61 -21.89
C LEU A 315 -9.42 4.28 -22.48
N CYS A 316 -10.16 5.01 -21.65
CA CYS A 316 -11.51 5.47 -21.99
C CYS A 316 -11.70 6.96 -21.73
N ILE A 317 -12.51 7.61 -22.56
CA ILE A 317 -13.00 8.97 -22.37
C ILE A 317 -14.49 8.90 -22.08
N LEU A 318 -14.89 9.48 -20.96
CA LEU A 318 -16.27 9.61 -20.49
C LEU A 318 -16.78 11.04 -20.74
N THR A 319 -17.92 11.15 -21.40
CA THR A 319 -18.66 12.41 -21.65
C THR A 319 -20.10 12.27 -21.16
N GLY A 320 -20.83 13.38 -21.03
CA GLY A 320 -22.25 13.34 -20.65
C GLY A 320 -22.52 12.85 -19.21
N PHE A 321 -21.49 12.70 -18.38
CA PHE A 321 -21.58 12.17 -17.01
C PHE A 321 -22.38 13.03 -16.02
N ARG A 322 -22.73 14.26 -16.41
CA ARG A 322 -23.65 15.13 -15.66
C ARG A 322 -25.13 14.83 -15.96
N THR A 323 -25.40 13.98 -16.93
CA THR A 323 -26.74 13.60 -17.38
C THR A 323 -27.01 12.13 -17.05
N ASP A 324 -28.22 11.67 -17.32
CA ASP A 324 -28.60 10.26 -17.16
C ASP A 324 -28.04 9.36 -18.28
N ARG A 325 -27.30 9.92 -19.25
CA ARG A 325 -26.75 9.19 -20.42
C ARG A 325 -25.23 9.43 -20.58
N PRO A 326 -24.39 8.90 -19.68
CA PRO A 326 -22.95 8.94 -19.87
C PRO A 326 -22.54 8.16 -21.13
N VAL A 327 -21.62 8.73 -21.91
CA VAL A 327 -21.08 8.09 -23.13
C VAL A 327 -19.60 7.81 -22.93
N VAL A 328 -19.21 6.55 -23.18
CA VAL A 328 -17.82 6.10 -23.08
C VAL A 328 -17.26 5.80 -24.46
N ARG A 329 -16.10 6.36 -24.76
CA ARG A 329 -15.31 6.10 -25.97
C ARG A 329 -13.96 5.53 -25.58
N THR A 330 -13.58 4.39 -26.14
CA THR A 330 -12.22 3.83 -25.98
C THR A 330 -11.24 4.54 -26.92
N ILE A 331 -10.01 4.76 -26.44
CA ILE A 331 -8.89 5.33 -27.21
C ILE A 331 -7.68 4.40 -27.18
N ALA A 332 -6.65 4.74 -27.98
CA ALA A 332 -5.44 3.92 -28.14
C ALA A 332 -5.77 2.46 -28.52
N THR A 333 -6.75 2.30 -29.41
CA THR A 333 -7.20 1.00 -29.91
C THR A 333 -6.13 0.40 -30.83
N GLY A 334 -5.86 -0.90 -30.71
CA GLY A 334 -4.85 -1.60 -31.52
C GLY A 334 -3.79 -2.37 -30.71
N LEU A 335 -3.76 -2.18 -29.40
CA LEU A 335 -2.98 -3.04 -28.51
C LEU A 335 -3.71 -4.39 -28.31
N PRO A 336 -2.98 -5.53 -28.24
CA PRO A 336 -3.58 -6.82 -27.89
C PRO A 336 -4.30 -6.81 -26.52
N PRO A 337 -5.07 -7.85 -26.17
CA PRO A 337 -5.58 -8.01 -24.82
C PRO A 337 -4.45 -7.91 -23.78
N GLY A 338 -4.65 -7.08 -22.76
CA GLY A 338 -3.61 -6.76 -21.79
C GLY A 338 -4.15 -5.94 -20.62
N ASN A 339 -3.24 -5.35 -19.87
CA ASN A 339 -3.55 -4.57 -18.67
C ASN A 339 -3.05 -3.13 -18.81
N TYR A 340 -3.80 -2.18 -18.27
CA TYR A 340 -3.54 -0.74 -18.36
C TYR A 340 -3.44 -0.15 -16.95
N LEU A 341 -2.42 0.69 -16.71
CA LEU A 341 -2.18 1.31 -15.40
C LEU A 341 -1.95 2.82 -15.49
N ASP A 342 -2.39 3.51 -14.42
CA ASP A 342 -1.95 4.83 -13.97
C ASP A 342 -1.71 5.89 -15.06
N PRO A 343 -2.74 6.27 -15.83
CA PRO A 343 -2.56 7.28 -16.87
C PRO A 343 -2.23 8.66 -16.28
N ASP A 344 -1.65 9.52 -17.11
CA ASP A 344 -1.48 10.95 -16.87
C ASP A 344 -1.77 11.76 -18.13
N LEU A 345 -2.22 12.99 -17.94
CA LEU A 345 -2.51 13.92 -19.04
C LEU A 345 -1.37 14.93 -19.20
N SER A 346 -1.02 15.25 -20.44
CA SER A 346 -0.12 16.37 -20.73
C SER A 346 -0.70 17.69 -20.19
N TYR A 347 0.15 18.67 -19.91
CA TYR A 347 -0.29 19.94 -19.30
C TYR A 347 -1.29 20.71 -20.16
N ASP A 348 -1.22 20.58 -21.49
CA ASP A 348 -2.17 21.16 -22.44
C ASP A 348 -3.47 20.34 -22.58
N GLY A 349 -3.56 19.17 -21.93
CA GLY A 349 -4.72 18.29 -21.97
C GLY A 349 -4.96 17.61 -23.33
N ARG A 350 -3.93 17.46 -24.18
CA ARG A 350 -4.07 16.90 -25.54
C ARG A 350 -3.55 15.47 -25.71
N LYS A 351 -2.62 15.05 -24.85
CA LYS A 351 -1.99 13.74 -24.88
C LYS A 351 -2.20 12.99 -23.57
N VAL A 352 -2.13 11.67 -23.67
CA VAL A 352 -2.16 10.75 -22.55
C VAL A 352 -0.89 9.92 -22.53
N LEU A 353 -0.30 9.81 -21.35
CA LEU A 353 0.76 8.87 -21.00
C LEU A 353 0.12 7.75 -20.17
N PHE A 354 0.46 6.49 -20.42
CA PHE A 354 -0.05 5.36 -19.65
C PHE A 354 0.93 4.19 -19.68
N ALA A 355 0.77 3.24 -18.78
CA ALA A 355 1.53 1.98 -18.81
C ALA A 355 0.64 0.83 -19.31
N TYR A 356 1.21 -0.05 -20.12
CA TYR A 356 0.53 -1.21 -20.66
C TYR A 356 1.46 -2.42 -20.75
N CYS A 357 0.93 -3.59 -20.41
CA CYS A 357 1.53 -4.89 -20.74
C CYS A 357 0.52 -5.78 -21.46
N ARG A 358 1.02 -6.67 -22.30
CA ARG A 358 0.23 -7.70 -22.97
C ARG A 358 -0.03 -8.87 -22.02
N TYR A 359 -1.25 -9.39 -22.06
CA TYR A 359 -1.60 -10.59 -21.33
C TYR A 359 -1.19 -11.84 -22.14
N TYR A 360 -0.52 -12.76 -21.46
CA TYR A 360 -0.17 -14.09 -21.96
C TYR A 360 -0.85 -15.17 -21.11
N PRO A 361 -1.80 -15.95 -21.68
CA PRO A 361 -2.41 -17.07 -20.98
C PRO A 361 -1.37 -18.04 -20.42
N GLY A 362 -1.53 -18.45 -19.17
CA GLY A 362 -0.60 -19.37 -18.49
C GLY A 362 0.70 -18.74 -17.99
N LEU A 363 1.06 -17.51 -18.41
CA LEU A 363 2.33 -16.90 -18.01
C LEU A 363 2.42 -16.75 -16.48
N ALA A 364 1.34 -16.39 -15.79
CA ALA A 364 1.33 -16.33 -14.33
C ALA A 364 1.78 -17.67 -13.69
N ALA A 365 1.36 -18.81 -14.22
CA ALA A 365 1.70 -20.13 -13.70
C ALA A 365 3.10 -20.64 -14.12
N ASN A 366 3.76 -19.99 -15.09
CA ASN A 366 5.07 -20.41 -15.59
C ASN A 366 6.17 -20.27 -14.52
N GLY A 367 7.17 -21.15 -14.56
CA GLY A 367 8.23 -21.37 -13.57
C GLY A 367 9.10 -20.16 -13.14
N ASP A 368 10.41 -20.29 -13.24
CA ASP A 368 11.36 -19.34 -12.63
C ASP A 368 11.25 -17.96 -13.30
N LYS A 369 10.80 -16.97 -12.54
CA LYS A 369 10.56 -15.60 -13.02
C LYS A 369 11.82 -14.73 -12.99
N THR A 370 12.89 -15.19 -12.35
CA THR A 370 14.18 -14.49 -12.36
C THR A 370 14.92 -14.69 -13.68
N ALA A 371 14.57 -15.72 -14.45
CA ALA A 371 15.01 -15.94 -15.81
C ALA A 371 14.26 -15.03 -16.80
N LYS A 372 14.52 -13.71 -16.74
CA LYS A 372 13.78 -12.69 -17.50
C LYS A 372 13.81 -12.90 -19.02
N ASP A 373 14.87 -13.51 -19.56
CA ASP A 373 14.98 -13.84 -20.99
C ASP A 373 13.96 -14.89 -21.46
N ALA A 374 13.36 -15.66 -20.53
CA ALA A 374 12.29 -16.61 -20.83
C ALA A 374 10.89 -15.96 -20.83
N ILE A 375 10.79 -14.66 -20.53
CA ILE A 375 9.54 -13.92 -20.46
C ILE A 375 9.45 -13.00 -21.68
N PRO A 376 8.32 -12.99 -22.43
CA PRO A 376 8.13 -12.05 -23.53
C PRO A 376 8.30 -10.60 -23.08
N GLU A 377 9.02 -9.79 -23.87
CA GLU A 377 9.32 -8.40 -23.53
C GLU A 377 8.05 -7.57 -23.28
N ASP A 378 7.02 -7.76 -24.10
CA ASP A 378 5.73 -7.06 -23.99
C ASP A 378 4.82 -7.63 -22.89
N ALA A 379 5.24 -8.68 -22.18
CA ALA A 379 4.57 -9.12 -20.95
C ALA A 379 4.95 -8.27 -19.73
N PHE A 380 6.01 -7.46 -19.82
CA PHE A 380 6.33 -6.42 -18.84
C PHE A 380 5.54 -5.14 -19.14
N TYR A 381 5.29 -4.31 -18.13
CA TYR A 381 4.72 -2.98 -18.35
C TYR A 381 5.71 -2.07 -19.08
N HIS A 382 5.21 -1.39 -20.11
CA HIS A 382 5.94 -0.34 -20.82
C HIS A 382 5.15 0.95 -20.82
N LEU A 383 5.83 2.09 -20.90
CA LEU A 383 5.18 3.38 -21.08
C LEU A 383 4.77 3.60 -22.53
N TYR A 384 3.57 4.16 -22.72
CA TYR A 384 3.02 4.54 -24.02
C TYR A 384 2.48 5.96 -23.97
N GLU A 385 2.57 6.66 -25.10
CA GLU A 385 1.97 7.98 -25.32
C GLU A 385 0.98 7.89 -26.48
N ALA A 386 -0.15 8.60 -26.40
CA ALA A 386 -1.11 8.75 -27.49
C ALA A 386 -1.80 10.12 -27.43
N ASN A 387 -2.38 10.55 -28.55
CA ASN A 387 -3.27 11.71 -28.58
C ASN A 387 -4.66 11.29 -28.06
N LEU A 388 -5.41 12.23 -27.46
CA LEU A 388 -6.77 11.96 -26.95
C LEU A 388 -7.82 11.69 -28.04
N ASP A 389 -7.52 12.00 -29.30
CA ASP A 389 -8.34 11.58 -30.44
C ASP A 389 -8.17 10.07 -30.75
N GLY A 390 -7.15 9.41 -30.18
CA GLY A 390 -6.82 8.01 -30.38
C GLY A 390 -5.67 7.76 -31.36
N THR A 391 -5.13 8.80 -31.99
CA THR A 391 -4.01 8.72 -32.93
C THR A 391 -2.65 8.78 -32.22
N GLY A 392 -1.56 8.55 -32.97
CA GLY A 392 -0.21 8.80 -32.48
C GLY A 392 0.28 7.87 -31.38
N LEU A 393 -0.32 6.68 -31.25
CA LEU A 393 0.10 5.68 -30.27
C LEU A 393 1.58 5.29 -30.46
N LYS A 394 2.39 5.54 -29.44
CA LYS A 394 3.84 5.27 -29.44
C LYS A 394 4.26 4.60 -28.15
N ARG A 395 5.01 3.50 -28.25
CA ARG A 395 5.73 2.89 -27.12
C ARG A 395 6.99 3.70 -26.81
N LEU A 396 7.21 4.02 -25.54
CA LEU A 396 8.29 4.90 -25.07
C LEU A 396 9.45 4.15 -24.40
N THR A 397 9.20 2.99 -23.79
CA THR A 397 10.23 2.18 -23.11
C THR A 397 10.25 0.74 -23.61
N ARG A 398 11.39 0.05 -23.45
CA ARG A 398 11.64 -1.29 -24.00
C ARG A 398 12.44 -2.23 -23.09
N GLY A 399 12.48 -3.52 -23.41
CA GLY A 399 13.29 -4.51 -22.68
C GLY A 399 12.54 -5.21 -21.55
N ALA A 400 13.24 -6.05 -20.79
CA ALA A 400 12.64 -6.89 -19.76
C ALA A 400 12.56 -6.15 -18.41
N ASN A 401 11.85 -5.03 -18.34
CA ASN A 401 11.64 -4.28 -17.09
C ASN A 401 10.22 -3.75 -17.04
N ASP A 402 9.61 -3.72 -15.85
CA ASP A 402 8.30 -3.11 -15.66
C ASP A 402 8.48 -1.60 -15.45
N ASP A 403 8.05 -0.81 -16.43
CA ASP A 403 8.05 0.65 -16.43
C ASP A 403 6.61 1.18 -16.33
N PHE A 404 6.26 1.85 -15.23
CA PHE A 404 4.88 2.22 -14.95
C PHE A 404 4.71 3.51 -14.11
N SER A 405 3.45 3.90 -13.86
CA SER A 405 3.06 5.13 -13.15
C SER A 405 3.70 6.43 -13.68
N GLY A 406 3.86 6.55 -15.01
CA GLY A 406 4.50 7.71 -15.63
C GLY A 406 3.75 9.04 -15.42
N ARG A 407 4.48 10.15 -15.21
CA ARG A 407 3.95 11.52 -15.10
C ARG A 407 4.73 12.48 -15.98
N TYR A 408 4.02 13.41 -16.62
CA TYR A 408 4.67 14.50 -17.34
C TYR A 408 5.31 15.50 -16.36
N LEU A 409 6.60 15.75 -16.55
CA LEU A 409 7.32 16.84 -15.87
C LEU A 409 7.15 18.16 -16.66
N PRO A 410 7.20 19.32 -15.98
CA PRO A 410 7.13 20.64 -16.64
C PRO A 410 8.19 20.86 -17.71
N THR A 411 9.33 20.20 -17.57
CA THR A 411 10.46 20.26 -18.51
C THR A 411 10.20 19.49 -19.82
N GLY A 412 9.04 18.83 -19.94
CA GLY A 412 8.71 17.95 -21.04
C GLY A 412 9.23 16.52 -20.88
N ALA A 413 10.06 16.25 -19.88
CA ALA A 413 10.47 14.90 -19.49
C ALA A 413 9.31 14.10 -18.85
N VAL A 414 9.53 12.81 -18.61
CA VAL A 414 8.57 11.94 -17.91
C VAL A 414 9.27 11.33 -16.70
N VAL A 415 8.68 11.42 -15.51
CA VAL A 415 9.10 10.62 -14.34
C VAL A 415 8.27 9.34 -14.27
N PHE A 416 8.87 8.21 -13.89
CA PHE A 416 8.18 6.93 -13.79
C PHE A 416 8.87 5.98 -12.80
N LEU A 417 8.22 4.86 -12.47
CA LEU A 417 8.78 3.79 -11.65
C LEU A 417 9.30 2.68 -12.54
N SER A 418 10.45 2.09 -12.18
CA SER A 418 11.05 1.02 -12.96
C SER A 418 11.86 0.03 -12.14
N THR A 419 11.76 -1.25 -12.50
CA THR A 419 12.64 -2.32 -12.00
C THR A 419 14.08 -2.23 -12.54
N ARG A 420 14.37 -1.28 -13.44
CA ARG A 420 15.73 -0.94 -13.93
C ARG A 420 16.70 -0.49 -12.85
N ARG A 421 16.23 -0.27 -11.61
CA ARG A 421 17.08 -0.03 -10.43
C ARG A 421 18.22 -1.04 -10.37
N GLY A 422 17.91 -2.30 -10.64
CA GLY A 422 18.88 -3.40 -10.76
C GLY A 422 19.66 -3.71 -9.47
N ALA A 423 20.64 -4.61 -9.52
CA ALA A 423 21.31 -5.13 -8.32
C ALA A 423 22.51 -4.29 -7.80
N THR A 424 22.95 -3.24 -8.50
CA THR A 424 24.21 -2.55 -8.20
C THR A 424 24.14 -1.74 -6.90
N VAL A 425 25.28 -1.62 -6.21
CA VAL A 425 25.44 -0.82 -4.99
C VAL A 425 25.37 0.68 -5.30
N GLN A 426 26.05 1.09 -6.38
CA GLN A 426 26.02 2.46 -6.88
C GLN A 426 25.06 2.55 -8.07
N HIS A 427 24.14 3.51 -8.01
CA HIS A 427 23.09 3.69 -9.01
C HIS A 427 22.83 5.19 -9.23
N ALA A 428 23.39 5.75 -10.31
CA ALA A 428 23.14 7.13 -10.73
C ALA A 428 23.39 7.30 -12.24
N GLY A 429 22.62 8.20 -12.86
CA GLY A 429 22.84 8.63 -14.24
C GLY A 429 22.11 7.77 -15.28
N VAL A 430 22.60 7.82 -16.53
CA VAL A 430 21.92 7.20 -17.68
C VAL A 430 21.95 5.68 -17.58
N VAL A 431 20.77 5.07 -17.79
CA VAL A 431 20.57 3.63 -17.88
C VAL A 431 20.26 3.28 -19.34
N ALA A 432 20.91 2.26 -19.88
CA ALA A 432 20.63 1.80 -21.24
C ALA A 432 19.20 1.23 -21.33
N ASP A 433 18.44 1.66 -22.35
CA ASP A 433 17.02 1.36 -22.51
C ASP A 433 16.72 -0.14 -22.70
N SER A 434 17.61 -0.93 -23.30
CA SER A 434 17.40 -2.38 -23.52
C SER A 434 18.18 -3.30 -22.56
N ALA A 435 18.89 -2.76 -21.57
CA ALA A 435 19.73 -3.59 -20.72
C ALA A 435 18.90 -4.55 -19.85
N ASN A 436 19.08 -5.86 -20.04
CA ASN A 436 18.63 -6.86 -19.08
C ASN A 436 19.59 -6.84 -17.88
N ARG A 437 19.22 -6.07 -16.84
CA ARG A 437 19.99 -5.97 -15.60
C ARG A 437 19.43 -6.97 -14.58
N PRO A 438 20.29 -7.59 -13.76
CA PRO A 438 19.81 -8.37 -12.62
C PRO A 438 19.01 -7.46 -11.70
N ASP A 439 17.83 -7.93 -11.28
CA ASP A 439 16.96 -7.20 -10.36
C ASP A 439 17.55 -7.19 -8.94
N SER A 440 17.15 -6.20 -8.15
CA SER A 440 17.22 -6.25 -6.69
C SER A 440 15.86 -6.65 -6.14
N TYR A 441 15.82 -7.23 -4.95
CA TYR A 441 14.60 -7.80 -4.37
C TYR A 441 14.31 -7.29 -2.98
N VAL A 442 13.04 -7.35 -2.58
CA VAL A 442 12.64 -7.07 -1.19
C VAL A 442 13.28 -8.05 -0.20
N ARG A 443 13.45 -7.61 1.05
CA ARG A 443 14.04 -8.47 2.10
C ARG A 443 13.04 -9.46 2.69
N CYS A 444 11.79 -9.04 2.87
CA CYS A 444 10.78 -9.73 3.67
C CYS A 444 9.78 -10.56 2.84
N GLY A 445 10.05 -10.83 1.56
CA GLY A 445 9.11 -11.53 0.70
C GLY A 445 9.74 -12.06 -0.59
N GLY A 446 9.05 -13.02 -1.20
CA GLY A 446 9.39 -13.57 -2.50
C GLY A 446 10.29 -14.80 -2.49
N ASP A 447 10.41 -15.38 -3.67
CA ASP A 447 11.34 -16.43 -4.06
C ASP A 447 11.51 -16.40 -5.60
N ARG A 448 12.21 -17.35 -6.20
CA ARG A 448 12.39 -17.37 -7.67
C ARG A 448 11.10 -17.57 -8.49
N TRP A 449 10.03 -18.08 -7.88
CA TRP A 449 8.74 -18.33 -8.55
C TRP A 449 7.80 -17.13 -8.41
N ARG A 450 7.93 -16.39 -7.31
CA ARG A 450 7.30 -15.10 -7.04
C ARG A 450 8.38 -14.09 -6.62
N PRO A 451 9.24 -13.64 -7.55
CA PRO A 451 10.23 -12.63 -7.23
C PRO A 451 9.52 -11.30 -7.01
N VAL A 452 10.01 -10.57 -6.02
CA VAL A 452 9.47 -9.26 -5.64
C VAL A 452 10.56 -8.24 -5.96
N ALA A 453 10.69 -7.92 -7.25
CA ALA A 453 11.72 -7.06 -7.82
C ALA A 453 11.46 -5.58 -7.52
N VAL A 454 12.41 -4.91 -6.88
CA VAL A 454 12.31 -3.52 -6.45
C VAL A 454 12.24 -2.56 -7.63
N TYR A 455 11.27 -1.64 -7.61
CA TYR A 455 11.18 -0.50 -8.53
C TYR A 455 11.35 0.84 -7.83
N THR A 456 12.08 1.76 -8.47
CA THR A 456 12.37 3.12 -7.98
C THR A 456 12.20 4.16 -9.08
N LEU A 457 12.29 5.44 -8.70
CA LEU A 457 12.12 6.56 -9.63
C LEU A 457 13.21 6.65 -10.71
N HIS A 458 12.73 6.80 -11.94
CA HIS A 458 13.51 7.08 -13.14
C HIS A 458 12.90 8.26 -13.91
N THR A 459 13.68 8.89 -14.78
CA THR A 459 13.18 9.86 -15.75
C THR A 459 13.49 9.44 -17.17
N LEU A 460 12.60 9.80 -18.10
CA LEU A 460 12.78 9.71 -19.53
C LEU A 460 12.87 11.13 -20.08
N SER A 461 13.95 11.43 -20.80
CA SER A 461 14.24 12.76 -21.35
C SER A 461 13.11 13.33 -22.22
N PRO A 462 13.07 14.67 -22.43
CA PRO A 462 12.07 15.32 -23.28
C PRO A 462 11.99 14.75 -24.70
N ASP A 463 13.10 14.30 -25.26
CA ASP A 463 13.17 13.69 -26.60
C ASP A 463 12.79 12.19 -26.63
N ARG A 464 12.48 11.60 -25.47
CA ARG A 464 12.07 10.20 -25.28
C ARG A 464 13.17 9.18 -25.62
N LYS A 465 14.44 9.51 -25.41
CA LYS A 465 15.57 8.63 -25.77
C LYS A 465 16.43 8.18 -24.59
N THR A 466 16.50 8.98 -23.52
CA THR A 466 17.45 8.77 -22.44
C THR A 466 16.69 8.48 -21.15
N VAL A 467 16.87 7.26 -20.63
CA VAL A 467 16.41 6.90 -19.30
C VAL A 467 17.50 7.22 -18.28
N VAL A 468 17.13 7.89 -17.20
CA VAL A 468 18.02 8.26 -16.11
C VAL A 468 17.47 7.71 -14.81
N ALA A 469 18.31 6.97 -14.10
CA ALA A 469 18.05 6.58 -12.73
C ALA A 469 18.20 7.78 -11.80
N ILE A 470 17.13 8.12 -11.06
CA ILE A 470 17.14 9.28 -10.16
C ILE A 470 17.00 8.89 -8.68
N SER A 471 16.67 7.63 -8.38
CA SER A 471 16.61 7.12 -7.01
C SER A 471 17.37 5.79 -6.87
N PRO A 472 18.53 5.77 -6.17
CA PRO A 472 19.28 4.55 -5.84
C PRO A 472 18.67 3.74 -4.69
N PHE A 473 17.50 4.15 -4.18
CA PHE A 473 16.91 3.56 -2.98
C PHE A 473 16.88 2.03 -3.06
N GLU A 474 17.16 1.39 -1.93
CA GLU A 474 17.39 -0.06 -1.88
C GLU A 474 16.08 -0.87 -1.91
N ASN A 475 14.95 -0.19 -1.66
CA ASN A 475 13.62 -0.77 -1.62
C ASN A 475 12.63 0.01 -2.50
N PHE A 476 11.34 -0.27 -2.37
CA PHE A 476 10.30 0.22 -3.28
C PHE A 476 9.89 1.69 -3.08
N GLU A 477 9.44 2.28 -4.19
CA GLU A 477 8.76 3.57 -4.27
C GLU A 477 7.44 3.44 -5.08
N TRP A 478 6.41 4.25 -4.80
CA TRP A 478 5.10 4.16 -5.47
C TRP A 478 4.48 5.49 -5.88
N THR A 479 3.63 5.41 -6.90
CA THR A 479 2.62 6.40 -7.28
C THR A 479 3.16 7.84 -7.32
N PRO A 480 4.20 8.14 -8.12
CA PRO A 480 4.70 9.51 -8.23
C PRO A 480 3.62 10.47 -8.73
N ASN A 481 3.68 11.70 -8.24
CA ASN A 481 2.86 12.82 -8.68
C ASN A 481 3.69 14.11 -8.66
N VAL A 482 3.36 15.06 -9.53
CA VAL A 482 4.07 16.36 -9.61
C VAL A 482 3.30 17.39 -8.78
N CYS A 483 3.93 17.92 -7.74
CA CYS A 483 3.38 18.95 -6.87
C CYS A 483 3.23 20.30 -7.57
N ASN A 484 2.47 21.21 -6.96
CA ASN A 484 2.27 22.58 -7.42
C ASN A 484 3.58 23.40 -7.45
N ASP A 485 4.63 22.93 -6.77
CA ASP A 485 5.98 23.53 -6.75
C ASP A 485 6.99 22.79 -7.64
N GLY A 486 6.54 21.82 -8.45
CA GLY A 486 7.37 21.10 -9.40
C GLY A 486 8.15 19.92 -8.81
N ARG A 487 8.14 19.71 -7.48
CA ARG A 487 8.72 18.51 -6.87
C ARG A 487 7.90 17.27 -7.20
N ILE A 488 8.56 16.12 -7.20
CA ILE A 488 7.93 14.81 -7.30
C ILE A 488 7.56 14.36 -5.89
N LEU A 489 6.29 14.09 -5.63
CA LEU A 489 5.75 13.46 -4.42
C LEU A 489 5.50 11.98 -4.71
N TYR A 490 5.90 11.09 -3.81
CA TYR A 490 5.78 9.64 -3.97
C TYR A 490 5.73 8.96 -2.62
N ALA A 491 5.36 7.67 -2.60
CA ALA A 491 5.50 6.84 -1.40
C ALA A 491 6.80 6.04 -1.45
N ARG A 492 7.37 5.72 -0.29
CA ARG A 492 8.60 4.91 -0.16
C ARG A 492 8.44 3.93 1.00
N TRP A 493 8.93 2.70 0.84
CA TRP A 493 8.95 1.69 1.90
C TRP A 493 10.29 1.70 2.62
N ASP A 494 10.33 2.40 3.75
CA ASP A 494 11.57 2.70 4.46
C ASP A 494 11.67 1.96 5.81
N TYR A 495 12.12 0.71 5.73
CA TYR A 495 12.30 -0.16 6.91
C TYR A 495 13.77 -0.50 7.16
N VAL A 496 14.67 0.48 7.00
CA VAL A 496 16.09 0.35 7.34
C VAL A 496 16.24 0.28 8.86
N ASP A 497 16.58 -0.90 9.38
CA ASP A 497 16.66 -1.22 10.81
C ASP A 497 15.33 -0.97 11.55
N ARG A 498 14.20 -1.27 10.91
CA ARG A 498 12.84 -1.16 11.48
C ARG A 498 11.96 -2.30 10.99
N ASP A 499 10.86 -2.53 11.71
CA ASP A 499 9.77 -3.39 11.29
C ASP A 499 9.31 -3.10 9.86
N ASN A 500 9.12 -4.12 9.05
CA ASN A 500 8.81 -3.97 7.64
C ASN A 500 7.34 -3.61 7.35
N MET A 501 6.45 -3.51 8.34
CA MET A 501 5.03 -3.32 8.07
C MET A 501 4.56 -1.86 7.89
N PRO A 502 4.90 -0.88 8.75
CA PRO A 502 4.17 0.40 8.76
C PRO A 502 4.83 1.53 7.96
N TYR A 503 6.02 1.37 7.37
CA TYR A 503 6.81 2.50 6.87
C TYR A 503 6.69 2.75 5.35
N MET A 504 5.50 2.59 4.77
CA MET A 504 5.22 2.94 3.36
C MET A 504 4.57 4.32 3.26
N LYS A 505 5.40 5.35 3.26
CA LYS A 505 5.01 6.71 3.65
C LYS A 505 5.51 7.75 2.65
N LEU A 506 5.12 9.02 2.83
CA LEU A 506 5.27 10.04 1.78
C LEU A 506 6.67 10.67 1.79
N TRP A 507 7.25 10.79 0.61
CA TRP A 507 8.54 11.40 0.32
C TRP A 507 8.43 12.32 -0.88
N SER A 508 9.41 13.22 -1.03
CA SER A 508 9.53 14.09 -2.19
C SER A 508 10.98 14.20 -2.67
N THR A 509 11.15 14.51 -3.94
CA THR A 509 12.46 14.78 -4.56
C THR A 509 12.30 15.81 -5.69
N ASN A 510 13.38 16.46 -6.09
CA ASN A 510 13.36 17.31 -7.28
C ASN A 510 13.28 16.44 -8.56
N PRO A 511 12.88 17.01 -9.72
CA PRO A 511 12.77 16.26 -10.97
C PRO A 511 14.01 15.47 -11.40
N ASP A 512 15.21 15.89 -11.00
CA ASP A 512 16.48 15.24 -11.28
C ASP A 512 16.94 14.27 -10.17
N GLY A 513 16.10 14.00 -9.18
CA GLY A 513 16.42 13.14 -8.03
C GLY A 513 17.26 13.81 -6.95
N THR A 514 17.55 15.12 -7.06
CA THR A 514 18.21 15.86 -5.99
C THR A 514 17.26 16.14 -4.84
N ASN A 515 17.82 16.30 -3.64
CA ASN A 515 17.09 16.66 -2.43
C ASN A 515 15.92 15.71 -2.05
N PRO A 516 16.16 14.40 -1.87
CA PRO A 516 15.14 13.49 -1.36
C PRO A 516 14.78 13.84 0.10
N GLN A 517 13.49 13.99 0.39
CA GLN A 517 12.97 14.47 1.67
C GLN A 517 11.74 13.67 2.12
N ALA A 518 11.70 13.27 3.39
CA ALA A 518 10.49 12.74 4.00
C ALA A 518 9.43 13.86 4.11
N VAL A 519 8.18 13.54 3.76
CA VAL A 519 7.05 14.48 3.77
C VAL A 519 6.08 14.17 4.91
N TYR A 520 5.71 12.90 5.07
CA TYR A 520 4.82 12.48 6.14
C TYR A 520 5.08 11.03 6.55
N GLY A 521 5.00 10.73 7.84
CA GLY A 521 4.72 9.41 8.37
C GLY A 521 5.94 8.56 8.72
N ASN A 522 7.15 9.14 8.76
CA ASN A 522 8.38 8.40 9.02
C ASN A 522 8.38 7.70 10.40
N HIS A 523 7.56 8.11 11.35
CA HIS A 523 7.36 7.48 12.67
C HIS A 523 5.90 7.12 12.95
N THR A 524 5.05 7.06 11.92
CA THR A 524 3.61 6.88 12.10
C THR A 524 3.15 5.47 11.74
N ALA A 525 2.63 4.73 12.73
CA ALA A 525 2.21 3.33 12.59
C ALA A 525 0.69 3.11 12.55
N MET A 526 -0.14 4.17 12.57
CA MET A 526 -1.60 4.05 12.63
C MET A 526 -2.26 3.47 11.36
N PHE A 527 -1.52 3.37 10.25
CA PHE A 527 -1.87 2.67 9.02
C PHE A 527 -0.57 2.28 8.29
N HIS A 528 -0.62 1.29 7.39
CA HIS A 528 0.58 0.79 6.70
C HIS A 528 1.04 1.71 5.57
N SER A 529 0.15 2.03 4.63
CA SER A 529 0.54 2.62 3.34
C SER A 529 -0.14 3.96 3.06
N ALA A 530 0.60 4.96 2.58
CA ALA A 530 0.05 6.20 2.00
C ALA A 530 0.34 6.22 0.49
N PHE A 531 -0.65 5.89 -0.35
CA PHE A 531 -0.49 5.81 -1.81
C PHE A 531 -1.36 6.80 -2.57
N GLU A 532 -1.06 6.97 -3.86
CA GLU A 532 -1.84 7.81 -4.79
C GLU A 532 -1.91 9.28 -4.34
N ALA A 533 -0.87 9.73 -3.64
CA ALA A 533 -0.83 11.06 -3.05
C ALA A 533 -0.80 12.14 -4.13
N ARG A 534 -1.69 13.14 -3.99
CA ARG A 534 -1.78 14.29 -4.88
C ARG A 534 -1.99 15.56 -4.07
N GLN A 535 -1.28 16.62 -4.41
CA GLN A 535 -1.50 17.92 -3.80
C GLN A 535 -2.81 18.54 -4.31
N ALA A 536 -3.60 19.13 -3.41
CA ALA A 536 -4.79 19.86 -3.81
C ALA A 536 -4.40 21.13 -4.59
N PRO A 537 -5.13 21.50 -5.67
CA PRO A 537 -4.86 22.73 -6.42
C PRO A 537 -4.87 23.97 -5.51
N ASN A 538 -3.90 24.87 -5.71
CA ASN A 538 -3.72 26.12 -4.94
C ASN A 538 -3.60 25.91 -3.41
N SER A 539 -3.18 24.72 -2.98
CA SER A 539 -3.00 24.36 -1.58
C SER A 539 -1.69 23.60 -1.38
N ARG A 540 -1.23 23.57 -0.13
CA ARG A 540 -0.14 22.69 0.31
C ARG A 540 -0.63 21.31 0.75
N LYS A 541 -1.93 21.15 1.00
CA LYS A 541 -2.52 19.91 1.51
C LYS A 541 -2.49 18.80 0.47
N ILE A 542 -2.35 17.57 0.94
CA ILE A 542 -2.15 16.39 0.11
C ILE A 542 -3.28 15.40 0.40
N LEU A 543 -4.00 14.99 -0.65
CA LEU A 543 -4.98 13.92 -0.58
C LEU A 543 -4.29 12.59 -0.95
N PHE A 544 -4.47 11.54 -0.16
CA PHE A 544 -3.93 10.21 -0.45
C PHE A 544 -4.85 9.08 0.02
N THR A 545 -4.61 7.88 -0.49
CA THR A 545 -5.27 6.64 -0.08
C THR A 545 -4.46 5.97 1.03
N ALA A 546 -5.02 5.87 2.23
CA ALA A 546 -4.45 5.05 3.31
C ALA A 546 -4.84 3.58 3.08
N SER A 547 -3.86 2.75 2.74
CA SER A 547 -4.04 1.39 2.21
C SER A 547 -3.36 0.32 3.09
N ALA A 548 -3.68 -0.95 2.81
CA ALA A 548 -3.10 -2.12 3.46
C ALA A 548 -1.63 -2.34 3.04
N HIS A 549 -0.95 -3.25 3.75
CA HIS A 549 0.29 -3.87 3.30
C HIS A 549 -0.02 -5.06 2.39
N HIS A 550 -0.89 -5.98 2.84
CA HIS A 550 -1.18 -7.25 2.18
C HIS A 550 -2.38 -7.21 1.22
N ALA A 551 -2.55 -6.12 0.47
CA ALA A 551 -3.58 -6.02 -0.57
C ALA A 551 -3.14 -5.13 -1.75
N VAL A 552 -3.97 -5.09 -2.79
CA VAL A 552 -3.86 -4.06 -3.84
C VAL A 552 -4.14 -2.67 -3.28
N THR A 553 -3.72 -1.63 -4.00
CA THR A 553 -3.93 -0.24 -3.58
C THR A 553 -5.43 0.10 -3.47
N GLY A 554 -5.85 0.48 -2.27
CA GLY A 554 -7.21 0.88 -1.94
C GLY A 554 -7.41 1.04 -0.43
N GLY A 555 -8.37 1.86 -0.01
CA GLY A 555 -8.68 2.06 1.40
C GLY A 555 -9.44 3.35 1.68
N THR A 556 -9.09 4.03 2.77
CA THR A 556 -9.73 5.29 3.20
C THR A 556 -8.97 6.50 2.65
N LEU A 557 -9.66 7.60 2.40
CA LEU A 557 -9.07 8.83 1.89
C LEU A 557 -8.70 9.78 3.02
N ILE A 558 -7.46 10.27 2.99
CA ILE A 558 -6.89 11.16 3.99
C ILE A 558 -6.44 12.46 3.33
N LEU A 559 -6.84 13.59 3.93
CA LEU A 559 -6.26 14.90 3.64
C LEU A 559 -5.20 15.21 4.69
N PHE A 560 -3.95 15.35 4.26
CA PHE A 560 -2.80 15.70 5.07
C PHE A 560 -2.46 17.18 4.93
N ASP A 561 -2.23 17.83 6.07
CA ASP A 561 -1.79 19.21 6.17
C ASP A 561 -0.32 19.28 6.65
N PRO A 562 0.64 19.55 5.73
CA PRO A 562 2.06 19.57 6.08
C PRO A 562 2.45 20.71 7.02
N ASP A 563 1.60 21.72 7.18
CA ASP A 563 1.87 22.86 8.05
C ASP A 563 1.49 22.55 9.51
N ARG A 564 0.85 21.39 9.76
CA ARG A 564 0.45 20.92 11.10
C ARG A 564 1.36 19.83 11.69
N GLY A 565 2.28 19.29 10.92
CA GLY A 565 3.20 18.24 11.35
C GLY A 565 3.63 17.32 10.21
N ALA A 566 4.60 16.45 10.48
CA ALA A 566 5.10 15.46 9.51
C ALA A 566 4.89 14.01 9.99
N ASP A 567 4.27 13.82 11.15
CA ASP A 567 4.02 12.52 11.76
C ASP A 567 2.80 12.62 12.68
N GLY A 568 2.28 11.47 13.08
CA GLY A 568 1.12 11.34 13.98
C GLY A 568 -0.22 11.59 13.29
N PRO A 569 -1.33 11.42 14.02
CA PRO A 569 -2.68 11.69 13.53
C PRO A 569 -3.01 13.19 13.41
N GLU A 570 -2.29 14.08 14.10
CA GLU A 570 -2.59 15.51 14.21
C GLU A 570 -2.66 16.27 12.87
N PRO A 571 -1.78 16.03 11.87
CA PRO A 571 -1.88 16.69 10.57
C PRO A 571 -2.87 16.01 9.62
N LEU A 572 -3.58 14.96 10.05
CA LEU A 572 -4.48 14.20 9.19
C LEU A 572 -5.95 14.51 9.45
N ARG A 573 -6.70 14.70 8.36
CA ARG A 573 -8.16 14.63 8.35
C ARG A 573 -8.60 13.44 7.52
N ARG A 574 -9.29 12.51 8.15
CA ARG A 574 -9.92 11.37 7.47
C ARG A 574 -11.20 11.82 6.76
N LEU A 575 -11.19 11.84 5.42
CA LEU A 575 -12.34 12.28 4.63
C LEU A 575 -13.42 11.22 4.50
N THR A 576 -13.04 9.94 4.54
CA THR A 576 -13.97 8.80 4.44
C THR A 576 -13.91 7.92 5.69
N PRO A 577 -14.37 8.44 6.85
CA PRO A 577 -14.25 7.79 8.15
C PRO A 577 -14.95 6.44 8.26
N GLU A 578 -15.93 6.18 7.40
CA GLU A 578 -16.64 4.91 7.33
C GLU A 578 -15.75 3.71 6.95
N VAL A 579 -14.56 3.91 6.38
CA VAL A 579 -13.75 2.83 5.76
C VAL A 579 -12.71 2.11 6.64
N CYS A 580 -12.44 2.31 7.93
CA CYS A 580 -11.24 1.73 8.62
C CYS A 580 -9.88 1.83 7.88
N PHE A 581 -8.79 1.85 8.65
CA PHE A 581 -7.48 1.69 8.05
C PHE A 581 -7.30 0.21 7.73
N PRO A 582 -7.23 -0.19 6.44
CA PRO A 582 -7.19 -1.61 6.11
C PRO A 582 -6.02 -2.31 6.80
N GLU A 583 -6.23 -3.55 7.22
CA GLU A 583 -5.29 -4.42 7.94
C GLU A 583 -4.98 -3.99 9.38
N VAL A 584 -4.80 -2.69 9.66
CA VAL A 584 -4.55 -2.18 11.03
C VAL A 584 -5.80 -2.17 11.89
N GLN A 585 -6.94 -1.75 11.33
CA GLN A 585 -8.22 -1.66 12.04
C GLN A 585 -9.20 -2.77 11.65
N GLY A 586 -8.85 -3.59 10.65
CA GLY A 586 -9.70 -4.62 10.06
C GLY A 586 -9.72 -4.53 8.53
N TRP A 587 -10.58 -5.32 7.90
CA TRP A 587 -10.74 -5.31 6.43
C TRP A 587 -12.02 -4.57 6.03
N PRO A 588 -11.92 -3.56 5.14
CA PRO A 588 -13.07 -2.75 4.79
C PRO A 588 -14.04 -3.51 3.87
N ARG A 589 -15.34 -3.23 4.02
CA ARG A 589 -16.42 -3.75 3.15
C ARG A 589 -16.62 -2.95 1.86
N ALA A 590 -16.03 -1.77 1.81
CA ALA A 590 -15.99 -0.88 0.65
C ALA A 590 -14.71 -0.06 0.73
N TYR A 591 -14.15 0.33 -0.40
CA TYR A 591 -12.90 1.06 -0.40
C TYR A 591 -12.86 2.11 -1.50
N TYR A 592 -12.05 3.13 -1.26
CA TYR A 592 -11.72 4.18 -2.20
C TYR A 592 -10.36 3.90 -2.84
N ALA A 593 -10.20 4.35 -4.08
CA ALA A 593 -8.92 4.30 -4.80
C ALA A 593 -8.84 5.46 -5.80
N ALA A 594 -7.63 5.76 -6.27
CA ALA A 594 -7.34 6.75 -7.30
C ALA A 594 -7.97 8.13 -7.06
N PRO A 595 -7.77 8.77 -5.89
CA PRO A 595 -8.31 10.09 -5.64
C PRO A 595 -7.66 11.16 -6.54
N TYR A 596 -8.45 12.13 -6.98
CA TYR A 596 -8.01 13.31 -7.72
C TYR A 596 -8.64 14.57 -7.09
N PRO A 597 -7.86 15.40 -6.36
CA PRO A 597 -8.41 16.59 -5.73
C PRO A 597 -8.73 17.68 -6.77
N LEU A 598 -9.94 18.23 -6.70
CA LEU A 598 -10.34 19.47 -7.40
C LEU A 598 -10.13 20.70 -6.50
N SER A 599 -10.19 20.51 -5.19
CA SER A 599 -9.85 21.46 -4.14
C SER A 599 -9.47 20.69 -2.86
N GLU A 600 -9.30 21.39 -1.73
CA GLU A 600 -9.16 20.73 -0.42
C GLU A 600 -10.44 19.98 0.02
N GLU A 601 -11.60 20.34 -0.56
CA GLU A 601 -12.91 19.86 -0.11
C GLU A 601 -13.62 18.98 -1.14
N VAL A 602 -13.22 19.03 -2.42
CA VAL A 602 -13.90 18.32 -3.52
C VAL A 602 -12.90 17.48 -4.28
N PHE A 603 -13.26 16.24 -4.60
CA PHE A 603 -12.39 15.30 -5.29
C PHE A 603 -13.16 14.37 -6.21
N LEU A 604 -12.50 13.87 -7.24
CA LEU A 604 -12.90 12.65 -7.95
C LEU A 604 -12.25 11.45 -7.26
N THR A 605 -12.89 10.30 -7.31
CA THR A 605 -12.33 9.05 -6.77
C THR A 605 -12.98 7.87 -7.45
N SER A 606 -12.38 6.70 -7.29
CA SER A 606 -13.06 5.43 -7.46
C SER A 606 -13.57 4.89 -6.13
N TRP A 607 -14.74 4.24 -6.16
CA TRP A 607 -15.34 3.61 -4.99
C TRP A 607 -16.18 2.39 -5.39
N GLY A 608 -16.23 1.40 -4.50
CA GLY A 608 -17.07 0.23 -4.65
C GLY A 608 -17.10 -0.65 -3.41
N MET A 609 -18.12 -1.52 -3.36
CA MET A 609 -18.24 -2.56 -2.34
C MET A 609 -17.29 -3.73 -2.67
N GLY A 610 -16.77 -4.39 -1.64
CA GLY A 610 -15.87 -5.53 -1.75
C GLY A 610 -14.78 -5.50 -0.69
N ASN A 611 -14.27 -6.67 -0.34
CA ASN A 611 -13.15 -6.80 0.59
C ASN A 611 -11.82 -6.70 -0.20
N LEU A 612 -10.95 -5.77 0.19
CA LEU A 612 -9.63 -5.61 -0.41
C LEU A 612 -8.77 -6.87 -0.35
N ALA A 613 -8.91 -7.68 0.72
CA ALA A 613 -8.16 -8.93 0.88
C ALA A 613 -8.46 -9.94 -0.23
N ASP A 614 -9.68 -9.91 -0.79
CA ASP A 614 -10.13 -10.85 -1.83
C ASP A 614 -9.63 -10.49 -3.25
N ASN A 615 -8.89 -9.39 -3.41
CA ASN A 615 -8.44 -8.88 -4.72
C ASN A 615 -9.58 -8.72 -5.75
N PRO A 616 -10.59 -7.90 -5.45
CA PRO A 616 -11.78 -7.78 -6.27
C PRO A 616 -11.43 -7.35 -7.70
N VAL A 617 -11.84 -8.16 -8.68
CA VAL A 617 -11.55 -7.96 -10.11
C VAL A 617 -12.47 -6.94 -10.79
N ARG A 618 -13.54 -6.52 -10.10
CA ARG A 618 -14.56 -5.57 -10.56
C ARG A 618 -15.19 -4.84 -9.37
N GLY A 619 -16.02 -3.85 -9.65
CA GLY A 619 -16.89 -3.22 -8.65
C GLY A 619 -16.61 -1.74 -8.40
N LEU A 620 -15.48 -1.20 -8.86
CA LEU A 620 -15.20 0.23 -8.73
C LEU A 620 -15.92 1.04 -9.81
N GLY A 621 -16.63 2.09 -9.39
CA GLY A 621 -17.14 3.15 -10.26
C GLY A 621 -16.37 4.46 -10.06
N ILE A 622 -16.65 5.46 -10.89
CA ILE A 622 -16.11 6.82 -10.81
C ILE A 622 -17.11 7.71 -10.10
N TYR A 623 -16.64 8.50 -9.13
CA TYR A 623 -17.47 9.34 -8.27
C TYR A 623 -16.93 10.76 -8.16
N LEU A 624 -17.85 11.70 -7.93
CA LEU A 624 -17.57 13.01 -7.36
C LEU A 624 -17.86 12.96 -5.86
N GLY A 625 -16.87 13.28 -5.03
CA GLY A 625 -16.99 13.28 -3.58
C GLY A 625 -16.59 14.61 -2.95
N ASP A 626 -16.97 14.80 -1.69
CA ASP A 626 -16.51 15.93 -0.87
C ASP A 626 -16.13 15.57 0.57
N ALA A 627 -15.50 16.52 1.25
CA ALA A 627 -15.02 16.40 2.61
C ALA A 627 -16.12 16.30 3.69
N ASP A 628 -17.39 16.45 3.31
CA ASP A 628 -18.56 16.29 4.18
C ASP A 628 -19.24 14.93 4.01
N GLY A 629 -18.66 14.04 3.19
CA GLY A 629 -19.14 12.68 2.99
C GLY A 629 -20.27 12.56 1.97
N ASN A 630 -20.43 13.54 1.08
CA ASN A 630 -21.25 13.37 -0.11
C ASN A 630 -20.45 12.59 -1.17
N LEU A 631 -21.12 11.70 -1.89
CA LEU A 631 -20.51 10.86 -2.92
C LEU A 631 -21.54 10.56 -4.01
N GLU A 632 -21.25 10.97 -5.24
CA GLU A 632 -22.17 10.88 -6.38
C GLU A 632 -21.57 10.10 -7.54
N LEU A 633 -22.26 9.02 -7.93
CA LEU A 633 -21.88 8.16 -9.04
C LEU A 633 -21.90 8.94 -10.36
N LEU A 634 -20.76 8.98 -11.06
CA LEU A 634 -20.65 9.54 -12.40
C LEU A 634 -20.81 8.43 -13.45
N TYR A 635 -20.09 7.33 -13.28
CA TYR A 635 -20.11 6.19 -14.20
C TYR A 635 -19.64 4.91 -13.51
N ARG A 636 -20.24 3.77 -13.86
CA ARG A 636 -19.78 2.44 -13.46
C ARG A 636 -20.03 1.48 -14.61
N ASP A 637 -19.08 0.62 -14.88
CA ASP A 637 -19.29 -0.55 -15.72
C ASP A 637 -19.58 -1.76 -14.81
N PRO A 638 -20.69 -2.48 -15.01
CA PRO A 638 -21.04 -3.61 -14.15
C PRO A 638 -20.09 -4.82 -14.30
N THR A 639 -19.29 -4.86 -15.37
CA THR A 639 -18.43 -6.00 -15.70
C THR A 639 -16.96 -5.80 -15.31
N ILE A 640 -16.50 -4.55 -15.19
CA ILE A 640 -15.09 -4.20 -14.96
C ILE A 640 -14.95 -2.92 -14.15
N SER A 641 -13.93 -2.85 -13.29
CA SER A 641 -13.66 -1.65 -12.48
C SER A 641 -13.28 -0.44 -13.36
N SER A 642 -13.82 0.73 -13.03
CA SER A 642 -13.50 2.02 -13.66
C SER A 642 -12.71 2.89 -12.69
N VAL A 643 -11.45 3.19 -13.03
CA VAL A 643 -10.45 3.81 -12.15
C VAL A 643 -9.64 4.92 -12.80
N TYR A 644 -8.92 5.71 -12.00
CA TYR A 644 -8.03 6.80 -12.44
C TYR A 644 -8.73 7.90 -13.25
N ALA A 645 -9.87 8.39 -12.75
CA ALA A 645 -10.58 9.50 -13.40
C ALA A 645 -9.74 10.80 -13.37
N LEU A 646 -9.43 11.35 -14.54
CA LEU A 646 -8.68 12.58 -14.74
C LEU A 646 -9.52 13.58 -15.56
N PRO A 647 -9.71 14.82 -15.08
CA PRO A 647 -10.31 15.91 -15.86
C PRO A 647 -9.54 16.17 -17.17
N ILE A 648 -10.23 16.11 -18.31
CA ILE A 648 -9.63 16.50 -19.59
C ILE A 648 -9.78 18.01 -19.75
N GLN A 649 -8.74 18.72 -19.36
CA GLN A 649 -8.60 20.17 -19.50
C GLN A 649 -7.11 20.55 -19.36
N PRO A 650 -6.69 21.73 -19.85
CA PRO A 650 -5.39 22.27 -19.53
C PRO A 650 -5.20 22.42 -18.01
N ARG A 651 -3.99 22.14 -17.52
CA ARG A 651 -3.61 22.28 -16.11
C ARG A 651 -2.40 23.20 -15.96
N SER A 652 -2.31 23.89 -14.82
CA SER A 652 -1.18 24.75 -14.52
C SER A 652 0.13 23.97 -14.53
N MET A 653 1.12 24.49 -15.24
CA MET A 653 2.46 23.93 -15.28
C MET A 653 3.29 24.59 -14.17
N PRO A 654 3.75 23.83 -13.16
CA PRO A 654 4.59 24.41 -12.11
C PRO A 654 5.96 24.76 -12.69
N PHE A 655 6.62 25.75 -12.10
CA PHE A 655 8.03 25.98 -12.39
C PHE A 655 8.86 24.81 -11.84
N ALA A 656 9.65 24.18 -12.70
CA ALA A 656 10.56 23.14 -12.28
C ALA A 656 11.86 23.25 -13.09
N ALA A 657 12.97 23.40 -12.39
CA ALA A 657 14.29 23.24 -12.97
C ALA A 657 14.70 21.77 -12.86
N MET A 658 15.32 21.25 -13.91
CA MET A 658 15.90 19.91 -13.95
C MET A 658 17.30 20.07 -14.55
N ALA A 659 18.33 19.60 -13.85
CA ALA A 659 19.66 19.55 -14.42
C ALA A 659 19.68 18.60 -15.63
N ALA A 660 20.57 18.88 -16.60
CA ALA A 660 20.82 17.95 -17.68
C ALA A 660 21.40 16.64 -17.11
N PRO A 661 21.05 15.47 -17.67
CA PRO A 661 21.67 14.21 -17.28
C PRO A 661 23.19 14.26 -17.51
N PRO A 662 24.00 13.60 -16.67
CA PRO A 662 25.44 13.55 -16.87
C PRO A 662 25.78 12.73 -18.14
N GLU A 663 26.48 13.37 -19.07
CA GLU A 663 26.70 12.82 -20.43
C GLU A 663 27.88 11.85 -20.48
N ASN A 664 28.93 12.13 -19.71
CA ASN A 664 30.18 11.37 -19.71
C ASN A 664 30.49 10.73 -18.35
N VAL A 665 31.51 9.87 -18.32
CA VAL A 665 31.94 9.15 -17.10
C VAL A 665 32.42 10.12 -16.03
N GLU A 666 33.16 11.16 -16.42
CA GLU A 666 33.70 12.15 -15.48
C GLU A 666 32.56 12.82 -14.69
N GLU A 667 31.51 13.28 -15.37
CA GLU A 667 30.33 13.89 -14.75
C GLU A 667 29.57 12.92 -13.85
N ARG A 668 29.42 11.66 -14.25
CA ARG A 668 28.77 10.61 -13.43
C ARG A 668 29.57 10.26 -12.18
N GLU A 669 30.89 10.39 -12.26
CA GLU A 669 31.82 10.08 -11.18
C GLU A 669 32.31 11.33 -10.44
N ARG A 670 31.57 12.45 -10.52
CA ARG A 670 31.82 13.62 -9.66
C ARG A 670 31.34 13.34 -8.22
N PRO A 671 32.22 13.41 -7.20
CA PRO A 671 31.81 13.29 -5.81
C PRO A 671 30.69 14.25 -5.45
N ALA A 672 29.77 13.81 -4.59
CA ALA A 672 28.79 14.70 -3.97
C ALA A 672 29.33 15.28 -2.67
N THR A 673 28.80 16.43 -2.26
CA THR A 673 29.11 17.08 -0.98
C THR A 673 27.90 17.04 -0.07
N MET A 674 28.09 16.62 1.17
CA MET A 674 27.10 16.67 2.25
C MET A 674 27.45 17.79 3.21
N VAL A 675 26.44 18.56 3.63
CA VAL A 675 26.61 19.66 4.60
C VAL A 675 25.52 19.57 5.67
N VAL A 676 25.91 19.50 6.93
CA VAL A 676 25.00 19.62 8.07
C VAL A 676 25.37 20.90 8.84
N THR A 677 24.39 21.78 9.05
CA THR A 677 24.62 23.06 9.72
C THR A 677 24.86 22.88 11.22
N ASP A 678 24.04 22.06 11.89
CA ASP A 678 24.26 21.65 13.27
C ASP A 678 23.66 20.26 13.51
N VAL A 679 24.51 19.23 13.58
CA VAL A 679 24.08 17.84 13.75
C VAL A 679 23.23 17.63 15.00
N ARG A 680 23.33 18.50 16.02
CA ARG A 680 22.59 18.37 17.28
C ARG A 680 21.14 18.80 17.15
N ASN A 681 20.85 19.67 16.19
CA ASN A 681 19.51 20.19 15.99
C ASN A 681 18.58 19.06 15.50
N GLY A 682 17.47 18.84 16.20
CA GLY A 682 16.53 17.75 15.92
C GLY A 682 16.80 16.42 16.64
N LEU A 683 18.01 16.22 17.20
CA LEU A 683 18.34 14.95 17.86
C LEU A 683 17.77 14.82 19.28
N GLY A 684 17.46 15.92 19.98
CA GLY A 684 17.00 15.86 21.37
C GLY A 684 18.01 15.22 22.33
N LEU A 685 19.31 15.31 22.00
CA LEU A 685 20.38 14.80 22.85
C LEU A 685 20.51 15.59 24.15
N ASP A 686 20.96 14.92 25.21
CA ASP A 686 21.43 15.58 26.43
C ASP A 686 22.52 16.62 26.05
N PRO A 687 22.38 17.90 26.44
CA PRO A 687 23.35 18.94 26.11
C PRO A 687 24.79 18.66 26.56
N ARG A 688 24.98 17.74 27.52
CA ARG A 688 26.30 17.29 28.00
C ARG A 688 27.00 16.34 27.02
N LEU A 689 26.27 15.71 26.11
CA LEU A 689 26.82 14.80 25.11
C LEU A 689 27.34 15.60 23.91
N ARG A 690 28.62 15.42 23.58
CA ARG A 690 29.23 16.02 22.39
C ARG A 690 29.22 15.05 21.22
N VAL A 691 28.67 15.48 20.09
CA VAL A 691 28.86 14.79 18.80
C VAL A 691 30.23 15.18 18.25
N ALA A 692 31.14 14.22 18.15
CA ALA A 692 32.51 14.43 17.72
C ALA A 692 32.74 14.07 16.25
N ARG A 693 32.00 13.09 15.74
CA ARG A 693 32.13 12.56 14.37
C ARG A 693 30.77 12.12 13.83
N LEU A 694 30.67 12.05 12.50
CA LEU A 694 29.62 11.28 11.83
C LEU A 694 30.24 10.00 11.26
N ARG A 695 29.58 8.86 11.45
CA ARG A 695 29.85 7.61 10.71
C ARG A 695 28.95 7.55 9.49
N ILE A 696 29.54 7.28 8.32
CA ILE A 696 28.83 7.14 7.05
C ILE A 696 28.69 5.64 6.74
N VAL A 697 27.46 5.19 6.55
CA VAL A 697 27.16 3.78 6.28
C VAL A 697 26.37 3.66 4.99
N ALA A 698 26.91 2.92 4.03
CA ALA A 698 26.21 2.55 2.80
C ALA A 698 25.28 1.36 3.01
N VAL A 699 24.15 1.37 2.31
CA VAL A 699 23.12 0.31 2.38
C VAL A 699 22.92 -0.30 0.99
N PRO A 700 23.64 -1.39 0.65
CA PRO A 700 23.42 -2.11 -0.59
C PRO A 700 22.06 -2.82 -0.61
N ALA A 701 21.45 -2.90 -1.80
CA ALA A 701 20.18 -3.61 -1.99
C ALA A 701 20.37 -5.13 -2.00
N LYS A 702 19.30 -5.87 -1.69
CA LYS A 702 19.32 -7.34 -1.73
C LYS A 702 19.27 -7.83 -3.17
N THR A 703 20.09 -8.85 -3.47
CA THR A 703 20.27 -9.37 -4.84
C THR A 703 19.69 -10.77 -5.04
N GLN A 704 19.17 -11.39 -3.98
CA GLN A 704 18.56 -12.73 -4.00
C GLN A 704 17.05 -12.61 -3.89
N PRO A 705 16.29 -13.40 -4.65
CA PRO A 705 14.83 -13.37 -4.60
C PRO A 705 14.28 -14.02 -3.32
N GLU A 706 15.02 -14.91 -2.65
CA GLU A 706 14.53 -15.64 -1.48
C GLU A 706 14.32 -14.75 -0.25
N MET A 707 13.11 -14.74 0.28
CA MET A 707 12.78 -14.07 1.53
C MET A 707 13.72 -14.48 2.68
N ASN A 708 14.19 -13.50 3.45
CA ASN A 708 15.03 -13.68 4.64
C ASN A 708 16.36 -14.44 4.40
N ALA A 709 16.77 -14.61 3.13
CA ALA A 709 17.97 -15.35 2.76
C ALA A 709 18.84 -14.53 1.79
N PRO A 710 20.17 -14.42 2.04
CA PRO A 710 20.84 -14.80 3.29
C PRO A 710 20.42 -13.90 4.47
N ASN A 711 20.51 -14.45 5.68
CA ASN A 711 20.38 -13.64 6.90
C ASN A 711 21.73 -12.97 7.20
N LEU A 712 21.73 -11.64 7.28
CA LEU A 712 22.94 -10.83 7.45
C LEU A 712 23.31 -10.56 8.90
N GLY A 713 22.41 -10.76 9.87
CA GLY A 713 22.59 -10.25 11.22
C GLY A 713 21.70 -10.91 12.28
N VAL A 714 20.98 -10.08 13.03
CA VAL A 714 20.16 -10.48 14.18
C VAL A 714 18.70 -10.59 13.79
N THR A 715 18.22 -9.75 12.88
CA THR A 715 16.86 -9.87 12.32
C THR A 715 16.89 -10.74 11.06
N SER A 716 15.73 -11.27 10.66
CA SER A 716 15.65 -12.12 9.46
C SER A 716 15.78 -11.33 8.16
N ASP A 717 15.54 -10.02 8.21
CA ASP A 717 15.42 -9.12 7.07
C ASP A 717 16.35 -7.89 7.20
N ASP A 718 17.49 -8.07 7.88
CA ASP A 718 18.52 -7.03 8.04
C ASP A 718 18.93 -6.45 6.67
N PRO A 719 19.02 -5.11 6.53
CA PRO A 719 19.56 -4.51 5.31
C PRO A 719 21.06 -4.78 5.19
N GLY A 720 21.62 -4.79 3.99
CA GLY A 720 23.07 -4.82 3.84
C GLY A 720 23.69 -3.54 4.41
N LYS A 721 24.91 -3.60 4.95
CA LYS A 721 25.65 -2.40 5.40
C LYS A 721 27.12 -2.46 5.04
N CYS A 722 27.68 -1.28 4.82
CA CYS A 722 29.11 -1.08 4.65
C CYS A 722 29.51 0.26 5.26
N VAL A 723 30.40 0.25 6.26
CA VAL A 723 30.85 1.48 6.91
C VAL A 723 31.97 2.09 6.07
N LEU A 724 31.64 3.17 5.37
CA LEU A 724 32.59 3.82 4.46
C LEU A 724 33.70 4.54 5.22
N GLY A 725 33.36 5.11 6.38
CA GLY A 725 34.30 5.82 7.23
C GLY A 725 33.63 6.79 8.20
N THR A 726 34.44 7.68 8.74
CA THR A 726 34.00 8.76 9.63
C THR A 726 34.51 10.12 9.16
N VAL A 727 33.80 11.18 9.54
CA VAL A 727 34.18 12.57 9.28
C VAL A 727 34.05 13.38 10.57
N PRO A 728 34.88 14.42 10.77
CA PRO A 728 34.81 15.24 11.97
C PRO A 728 33.53 16.10 11.99
N VAL A 729 33.03 16.34 13.21
CA VAL A 729 32.02 17.36 13.49
C VAL A 729 32.72 18.52 14.21
N GLU A 730 32.52 19.73 13.71
CA GLU A 730 33.11 20.94 14.27
C GLU A 730 32.50 21.31 15.63
N LYS A 731 33.15 22.20 16.37
CA LYS A 731 32.69 22.63 17.71
C LYS A 731 31.29 23.26 17.69
N ASP A 732 30.90 23.88 16.59
CA ASP A 732 29.57 24.46 16.40
C ASP A 732 28.51 23.43 15.95
N GLY A 733 28.88 22.14 15.89
CA GLY A 733 28.02 21.04 15.46
C GLY A 733 27.97 20.87 13.94
N SER A 734 28.68 21.68 13.15
CA SER A 734 28.63 21.58 11.69
C SER A 734 29.52 20.48 11.12
N ALA A 735 29.16 19.96 9.95
CA ALA A 735 29.97 19.01 9.20
C ALA A 735 29.84 19.26 7.69
N SER A 736 30.95 19.13 6.96
CA SER A 736 30.98 19.20 5.49
C SER A 736 31.94 18.14 4.97
N PHE A 737 31.48 17.26 4.08
CA PHE A 737 32.25 16.10 3.65
C PHE A 737 31.84 15.57 2.27
N LEU A 738 32.76 14.87 1.62
CA LEU A 738 32.52 14.21 0.33
C LEU A 738 31.89 12.83 0.53
N VAL A 739 31.06 12.40 -0.43
CA VAL A 739 30.48 11.05 -0.48
C VAL A 739 30.40 10.55 -1.93
N PRO A 740 30.37 9.23 -2.17
CA PRO A 740 30.07 8.71 -3.51
C PRO A 740 28.61 9.04 -3.89
N PRO A 741 28.35 9.59 -5.09
CA PRO A 741 26.99 9.82 -5.58
C PRO A 741 26.30 8.50 -5.92
N GLY A 742 24.97 8.48 -5.88
CA GLY A 742 24.18 7.30 -6.25
C GLY A 742 24.33 6.11 -5.30
N VAL A 743 24.87 6.31 -4.09
CA VAL A 743 24.93 5.28 -3.05
C VAL A 743 23.91 5.62 -1.96
N PRO A 744 23.04 4.68 -1.52
CA PRO A 744 22.18 4.90 -0.37
C PRO A 744 23.01 4.96 0.91
N LEU A 745 22.89 6.04 1.67
CA LEU A 745 23.69 6.32 2.86
C LEU A 745 22.81 6.65 4.06
N PHE A 746 23.17 6.14 5.24
CA PHE A 746 22.70 6.68 6.51
C PHE A 746 23.87 7.13 7.38
N PHE A 747 23.53 7.92 8.41
CA PHE A 747 24.51 8.53 9.30
C PHE A 747 24.31 8.10 10.76
N GLN A 748 25.41 7.97 11.50
CA GLN A 748 25.39 7.86 12.96
C GLN A 748 26.15 9.03 13.57
N ALA A 749 25.52 9.74 14.50
CA ALA A 749 26.18 10.74 15.32
C ALA A 749 27.00 10.04 16.40
N LEU A 750 28.33 10.21 16.40
CA LEU A 750 29.22 9.53 17.33
C LEU A 750 29.69 10.46 18.46
N GLY A 751 29.75 9.92 19.67
CA GLY A 751 30.40 10.54 20.82
C GLY A 751 31.93 10.50 20.73
N GLU A 752 32.60 11.08 21.73
CA GLU A 752 34.07 11.11 21.80
C GLU A 752 34.69 9.72 21.92
N ASP A 753 34.00 8.80 22.58
CA ASP A 753 34.41 7.41 22.75
C ASP A 753 34.12 6.52 21.52
N GLY A 754 33.54 7.10 20.46
CA GLY A 754 33.22 6.41 19.21
C GLY A 754 31.92 5.62 19.22
N THR A 755 31.11 5.70 20.27
CA THR A 755 29.77 5.10 20.29
C THR A 755 28.73 5.97 19.59
N ALA A 756 27.74 5.34 18.97
CA ALA A 756 26.62 6.00 18.36
C ALA A 756 25.68 6.58 19.44
N LEU A 757 25.56 7.90 19.44
CA LEU A 757 24.59 8.64 20.24
C LEU A 757 23.20 8.59 19.59
N GLN A 758 23.14 8.59 18.26
CA GLN A 758 21.90 8.42 17.51
C GLN A 758 22.18 7.90 16.10
N THR A 759 21.28 7.04 15.62
CA THR A 759 21.35 6.41 14.30
C THR A 759 20.16 6.84 13.45
N MET A 760 20.44 7.35 12.25
CA MET A 760 19.44 7.54 11.22
C MET A 760 18.87 6.18 10.79
N ARG A 761 17.55 6.01 10.81
CA ARG A 761 16.85 4.75 10.48
C ARG A 761 16.28 4.71 9.07
N THR A 762 16.96 5.38 8.16
CA THR A 762 16.51 5.63 6.79
C THR A 762 17.77 5.89 5.99
N VAL A 763 17.68 5.97 4.67
CA VAL A 763 18.79 6.38 3.82
C VAL A 763 18.45 7.65 3.06
N THR A 764 19.49 8.44 2.83
CA THR A 764 19.50 9.51 1.84
C THR A 764 20.55 9.17 0.78
N TYR A 765 20.64 10.00 -0.26
CA TYR A 765 21.63 9.88 -1.32
C TYR A 765 21.82 11.26 -1.96
N ALA A 766 22.88 11.39 -2.74
CA ALA A 766 23.13 12.56 -3.56
C ALA A 766 23.43 12.19 -5.00
N GLN A 767 23.04 13.07 -5.93
CA GLN A 767 23.35 12.97 -7.35
C GLN A 767 24.81 13.40 -7.61
N PRO A 768 25.41 13.01 -8.75
CA PRO A 768 26.77 13.42 -9.10
C PRO A 768 26.97 14.94 -9.03
N GLY A 769 28.02 15.38 -8.34
CA GLY A 769 28.33 16.81 -8.13
C GLY A 769 27.35 17.60 -7.25
N GLN A 770 26.29 16.98 -6.73
CA GLN A 770 25.31 17.66 -5.89
C GLN A 770 25.94 18.08 -4.54
N THR A 771 25.61 19.30 -4.08
CA THR A 771 25.74 19.65 -2.66
C THR A 771 24.37 19.48 -1.99
N LEU A 772 24.26 18.50 -1.08
CA LEU A 772 23.06 18.29 -0.27
C LEU A 772 23.28 18.87 1.12
N SER A 773 22.37 19.74 1.56
CA SER A 773 22.45 20.38 2.88
C SER A 773 21.23 20.12 3.75
N CYS A 774 21.44 19.91 5.05
CA CYS A 774 20.40 19.93 6.06
C CYS A 774 20.75 20.86 7.22
N VAL A 775 19.72 21.34 7.92
CA VAL A 775 19.90 22.24 9.06
C VAL A 775 20.34 21.45 10.29
N GLY A 776 19.80 20.24 10.46
CA GLY A 776 20.16 19.33 11.55
C GLY A 776 19.94 17.87 11.20
N CYS A 777 19.91 17.03 12.22
CA CYS A 777 19.58 15.63 12.08
C CYS A 777 18.22 15.39 12.76
N HIS A 778 17.18 15.14 11.94
CA HIS A 778 15.76 15.06 12.36
C HIS A 778 15.09 16.41 12.69
N GLU A 779 15.59 17.50 12.14
CA GLU A 779 14.94 18.80 12.26
C GLU A 779 13.62 18.88 11.45
N GLY A 780 12.72 19.77 11.86
CA GLY A 780 11.55 20.10 11.05
C GLY A 780 11.95 20.68 9.70
N ARG A 781 11.38 20.18 8.59
CA ARG A 781 11.78 20.58 7.23
C ARG A 781 11.34 22.00 6.84
N SER A 782 10.49 22.63 7.65
CA SER A 782 10.17 24.06 7.57
C SER A 782 11.09 24.93 8.43
N ALA A 783 12.06 24.35 9.13
CA ALA A 783 12.99 25.11 9.97
C ALA A 783 13.85 26.02 9.10
N ALA A 784 13.91 27.30 9.49
CA ALA A 784 14.83 28.24 8.88
C ALA A 784 16.28 27.82 9.15
N VAL A 785 17.14 28.01 8.15
CA VAL A 785 18.58 27.86 8.33
C VAL A 785 19.04 28.93 9.33
N PRO A 786 19.82 28.57 10.37
CA PRO A 786 20.42 29.54 11.27
C PRO A 786 21.22 30.60 10.48
N ASN A 787 21.06 31.88 10.83
CA ASN A 787 21.81 32.97 10.21
C ASN A 787 23.26 33.04 10.72
N ARG A 788 24.02 31.97 10.50
CA ARG A 788 25.46 31.86 10.80
C ARG A 788 26.11 30.98 9.76
N ARG A 789 27.35 31.29 9.37
CA ARG A 789 28.13 30.41 8.50
C ARG A 789 28.67 29.23 9.32
N PRO A 790 28.38 27.97 8.96
CA PRO A 790 28.89 26.81 9.68
C PRO A 790 30.42 26.73 9.59
N LEU A 791 31.11 26.41 10.69
CA LEU A 791 32.58 26.31 10.73
C LEU A 791 33.12 25.32 9.70
N ALA A 792 32.40 24.23 9.43
CA ALA A 792 32.80 23.22 8.47
C ALA A 792 32.88 23.76 7.02
N MET A 793 32.22 24.88 6.73
CA MET A 793 32.25 25.56 5.42
C MET A 793 33.38 26.60 5.29
N ASN A 794 34.25 26.72 6.30
CA ASN A 794 35.44 27.59 6.23
C ASN A 794 36.67 26.87 5.66
N ARG A 795 36.54 25.59 5.31
CA ARG A 795 37.58 24.75 4.71
C ARG A 795 36.96 23.86 3.63
N PRO A 796 37.77 23.21 2.77
CA PRO A 796 37.27 22.20 1.84
C PRO A 796 36.53 21.07 2.59
N PRO A 797 35.52 20.44 1.96
CA PRO A 797 34.83 19.28 2.53
C PRO A 797 35.82 18.19 2.97
N SER A 798 35.57 17.61 4.14
CA SER A 798 36.36 16.49 4.67
C SER A 798 36.31 15.27 3.74
N ARG A 799 37.46 14.63 3.56
CA ARG A 799 37.54 13.24 3.09
C ARG A 799 37.13 12.29 4.21
N LEU A 800 36.70 11.08 3.86
CA LEU A 800 36.33 10.09 4.86
C LEU A 800 37.58 9.43 5.43
N LYS A 801 37.72 9.44 6.75
CA LYS A 801 38.66 8.55 7.44
C LYS A 801 38.10 7.12 7.36
N PRO A 802 38.78 6.17 6.70
CA PRO A 802 38.28 4.80 6.58
C PRO A 802 38.00 4.17 7.95
N GLY A 803 36.96 3.34 8.02
CA GLY A 803 36.69 2.53 9.21
C GLY A 803 37.73 1.43 9.41
N PRO A 804 37.69 0.70 10.55
CA PRO A 804 38.58 -0.42 10.80
C PRO A 804 38.48 -1.50 9.71
N ASP A 805 39.55 -2.27 9.53
CA ASP A 805 39.52 -3.39 8.58
C ASP A 805 38.36 -4.35 8.90
N GLY A 806 37.68 -4.83 7.86
CA GLY A 806 36.43 -5.58 7.98
C GLY A 806 35.16 -4.72 8.12
N SER A 807 35.23 -3.38 8.04
CA SER A 807 34.05 -2.51 7.96
C SER A 807 33.66 -2.15 6.51
N TRP A 808 34.61 -2.25 5.56
CA TRP A 808 34.42 -2.08 4.12
C TRP A 808 35.29 -3.06 3.31
N PRO A 809 34.69 -4.15 2.77
CA PRO A 809 33.32 -4.61 2.99
C PRO A 809 33.10 -5.07 4.43
N TYR A 810 31.85 -5.06 4.89
CA TYR A 810 31.53 -5.36 6.28
C TYR A 810 31.49 -6.88 6.56
N ARG A 811 32.33 -7.34 7.50
CA ARG A 811 32.60 -8.75 7.79
C ARG A 811 32.94 -8.94 9.27
N TYR A 812 32.09 -9.61 10.04
CA TYR A 812 32.34 -9.86 11.47
C TYR A 812 33.66 -10.58 11.75
N ASP A 813 33.99 -11.58 10.93
CA ASP A 813 35.22 -12.37 11.01
C ASP A 813 36.50 -11.58 10.73
N ARG A 814 36.39 -10.41 10.08
CA ARG A 814 37.52 -9.49 9.86
C ARG A 814 37.49 -8.29 10.82
N LEU A 815 36.29 -7.87 11.21
CA LEU A 815 36.09 -6.70 12.06
C LEU A 815 36.35 -7.02 13.53
N VAL A 816 35.74 -8.10 14.04
CA VAL A 816 35.68 -8.42 15.48
C VAL A 816 36.53 -9.61 15.86
N GLN A 817 36.50 -10.71 15.09
CA GLN A 817 37.22 -11.93 15.46
C GLN A 817 38.73 -11.71 15.73
N PRO A 818 39.47 -10.86 14.99
CA PRO A 818 40.88 -10.60 15.29
C PRO A 818 41.13 -9.99 16.67
N VAL A 819 40.18 -9.21 17.20
CA VAL A 819 40.22 -8.69 18.57
C VAL A 819 40.09 -9.84 19.56
N LEU A 820 39.15 -10.75 19.32
CA LEU A 820 38.89 -11.91 20.19
C LEU A 820 40.05 -12.89 20.18
N ASP A 821 40.62 -13.20 19.00
CA ASP A 821 41.72 -14.15 18.85
C ASP A 821 42.93 -13.71 19.67
N ARG A 822 43.24 -12.40 19.65
CA ARG A 822 44.37 -11.83 20.37
C ARG A 822 44.10 -11.68 21.87
N ALA A 823 42.91 -11.23 22.25
CA ALA A 823 42.63 -10.76 23.62
C ALA A 823 41.83 -11.76 24.48
N CYS A 824 41.06 -12.66 23.87
CA CYS A 824 40.03 -13.43 24.59
C CYS A 824 40.15 -14.96 24.39
N VAL A 825 40.49 -15.44 23.18
CA VAL A 825 40.38 -16.87 22.80
C VAL A 825 41.23 -17.77 23.69
N ARG A 826 42.42 -17.35 24.12
CA ARG A 826 43.26 -18.15 25.04
C ARG A 826 42.54 -18.62 26.31
N CYS A 827 41.59 -17.81 26.81
CA CYS A 827 40.84 -18.11 28.03
C CYS A 827 39.41 -18.62 27.75
N HIS A 828 38.94 -18.53 26.51
CA HIS A 828 37.56 -18.77 26.08
C HIS A 828 37.42 -19.81 24.97
N ALA A 829 38.50 -20.46 24.55
CA ALA A 829 38.46 -21.58 23.62
C ALA A 829 37.85 -22.83 24.27
N PRO A 830 37.29 -23.77 23.48
CA PRO A 830 36.86 -25.07 23.98
C PRO A 830 37.96 -25.75 24.81
N GLY A 831 37.61 -26.30 25.98
CA GLY A 831 38.56 -26.97 26.89
C GLY A 831 39.31 -26.04 27.85
N THR A 832 39.08 -24.73 27.82
CA THR A 832 39.66 -23.76 28.77
C THR A 832 38.69 -23.44 29.92
N SER A 833 39.17 -22.75 30.96
CA SER A 833 38.36 -22.38 32.13
C SER A 833 37.17 -21.46 31.80
N GLY A 834 37.24 -20.70 30.70
CA GLY A 834 36.17 -19.82 30.22
C GLY A 834 35.32 -20.40 29.08
N ALA A 835 35.49 -21.70 28.75
CA ALA A 835 34.87 -22.35 27.59
C ALA A 835 33.33 -22.30 27.54
N ARG A 836 32.67 -22.01 28.67
CA ARG A 836 31.22 -21.71 28.72
C ARG A 836 30.82 -20.61 27.75
N TRP A 837 31.69 -19.62 27.55
CA TRP A 837 31.51 -18.55 26.58
C TRP A 837 32.53 -18.76 25.47
N ASN A 838 32.21 -19.59 24.48
CA ASN A 838 33.12 -19.90 23.38
C ASN A 838 33.29 -18.67 22.48
N LEU A 839 34.52 -18.15 22.40
CA LEU A 839 34.89 -17.00 21.56
C LEU A 839 35.78 -17.37 20.37
N GLN A 840 36.04 -18.65 20.16
CA GLN A 840 36.85 -19.13 19.03
C GLN A 840 35.98 -19.33 17.79
N GLY A 841 36.39 -18.70 16.69
CA GLY A 841 35.82 -18.92 15.37
C GLY A 841 34.34 -18.51 15.26
N PRO A 842 33.56 -19.11 14.33
CA PRO A 842 32.21 -18.67 14.01
C PRO A 842 31.21 -18.66 15.18
N GLY A 843 31.42 -19.52 16.19
CA GLY A 843 30.57 -19.57 17.38
C GLY A 843 30.64 -18.31 18.26
N SER A 844 31.68 -17.49 18.11
CA SER A 844 31.86 -16.27 18.90
C SER A 844 30.74 -15.26 18.68
N TYR A 845 30.19 -15.17 17.46
CA TYR A 845 29.11 -14.25 17.13
C TYR A 845 27.89 -14.51 18.02
N GLU A 846 27.42 -15.75 18.08
CA GLU A 846 26.24 -16.13 18.86
C GLU A 846 26.46 -15.89 20.36
N THR A 847 27.66 -16.19 20.84
CA THR A 847 28.08 -15.90 22.21
C THR A 847 27.98 -14.42 22.53
N LEU A 848 28.55 -13.54 21.68
CA LEU A 848 28.60 -12.10 21.95
C LEU A 848 27.24 -11.43 21.82
N VAL A 849 26.43 -11.76 20.80
CA VAL A 849 25.12 -11.12 20.62
C VAL A 849 24.15 -11.49 21.75
N GLY A 850 24.33 -12.66 22.37
CA GLY A 850 23.53 -13.15 23.50
C GLY A 850 24.10 -12.82 24.89
N TYR A 851 25.24 -12.12 24.97
CA TYR A 851 25.91 -11.89 26.26
C TYR A 851 25.22 -10.81 27.11
N GLY A 852 25.00 -11.13 28.38
CA GLY A 852 24.50 -10.20 29.40
C GLY A 852 23.05 -9.75 29.20
N ARG A 853 22.57 -8.85 30.06
CA ARG A 853 21.23 -8.24 29.96
C ARG A 853 21.30 -6.73 30.21
N PRO A 854 20.70 -5.89 29.34
CA PRO A 854 20.16 -6.27 28.04
C PRO A 854 21.29 -6.77 27.11
N SER A 855 21.04 -7.86 26.40
CA SER A 855 21.96 -8.36 25.37
C SER A 855 21.86 -7.49 24.11
N LEU A 856 22.84 -7.62 23.21
CA LEU A 856 22.80 -6.93 21.93
C LEU A 856 21.60 -7.39 21.08
N ARG A 857 21.26 -8.69 21.14
CA ARG A 857 20.05 -9.24 20.52
C ARG A 857 18.78 -8.59 21.07
N ASP A 858 18.66 -8.48 22.40
CA ASP A 858 17.49 -7.85 23.03
C ASP A 858 17.35 -6.39 22.57
N HIS A 859 18.46 -5.65 22.53
CA HIS A 859 18.49 -4.28 22.07
C HIS A 859 18.01 -4.18 20.61
N VAL A 860 18.62 -4.96 19.70
CA VAL A 860 18.31 -4.94 18.27
C VAL A 860 16.85 -5.25 18.04
N GLN A 861 16.32 -6.34 18.61
CA GLN A 861 14.93 -6.76 18.44
C GLN A 861 13.92 -5.77 19.03
N THR A 862 14.28 -5.11 20.13
CA THR A 862 13.40 -4.09 20.74
C THR A 862 13.33 -2.85 19.86
N ARG A 863 14.48 -2.31 19.43
CA ARG A 863 14.53 -1.12 18.59
C ARG A 863 13.97 -1.35 17.18
N TYR A 864 14.14 -2.53 16.62
CA TYR A 864 13.53 -2.92 15.35
C TYR A 864 12.00 -2.79 15.42
N ARG A 865 11.38 -3.34 16.47
CA ARG A 865 9.92 -3.26 16.71
C ARG A 865 9.43 -1.84 16.98
N GLU A 866 10.22 -1.05 17.71
CA GLU A 866 9.90 0.36 17.97
C GLU A 866 10.08 1.26 16.72
N GLY A 867 10.90 0.82 15.75
CA GLY A 867 11.17 1.51 14.50
C GLY A 867 11.80 2.90 14.63
N ARG A 868 12.47 3.18 15.77
CA ARG A 868 13.17 4.45 16.01
C ARG A 868 14.44 4.25 16.84
N SER A 869 15.40 5.15 16.64
CA SER A 869 16.56 5.28 17.53
C SER A 869 16.19 6.19 18.70
N ILE A 870 16.60 5.85 19.92
CA ILE A 870 16.48 6.74 21.09
C ILE A 870 17.83 7.45 21.31
N PRO A 871 17.85 8.80 21.43
CA PRO A 871 19.07 9.56 21.64
C PRO A 871 19.83 9.10 22.91
N GLY A 872 21.14 8.92 22.80
CA GLY A 872 22.02 8.44 23.87
C GLY A 872 21.90 6.94 24.18
N GLN A 873 20.96 6.23 23.57
CA GLN A 873 20.70 4.81 23.82
C GLN A 873 21.09 3.95 22.62
N GLY A 874 22.30 4.16 22.08
CA GLY A 874 22.89 3.29 21.06
C GLY A 874 23.17 1.87 21.57
N ALA A 875 23.40 0.95 20.64
CA ALA A 875 23.59 -0.46 20.94
C ALA A 875 24.88 -0.69 21.75
N ALA A 876 26.01 -0.10 21.32
CA ALA A 876 27.26 -0.17 22.08
C ALA A 876 27.16 0.55 23.44
N ALA A 877 26.43 1.68 23.48
CA ALA A 877 26.27 2.47 24.71
C ALA A 877 25.52 1.72 25.82
N THR A 878 24.53 0.90 25.45
CA THR A 878 23.64 0.19 26.40
C THR A 878 23.98 -1.29 26.57
N SER A 879 24.96 -1.80 25.83
CA SER A 879 25.36 -3.21 25.84
C SER A 879 26.02 -3.62 27.16
N ALA A 880 25.55 -4.72 27.74
CA ALA A 880 26.18 -5.35 28.91
C ALA A 880 27.62 -5.81 28.62
N LEU A 881 27.91 -6.21 27.38
CA LEU A 881 29.26 -6.56 26.94
C LEU A 881 30.19 -5.35 26.97
N MET A 882 29.77 -4.22 26.40
CA MET A 882 30.59 -3.00 26.45
C MET A 882 30.76 -2.45 27.86
N ALA A 883 29.74 -2.58 28.71
CA ALA A 883 29.85 -2.22 30.12
C ALA A 883 30.89 -3.08 30.85
N LEU A 884 30.98 -4.39 30.55
CA LEU A 884 32.04 -5.25 31.07
C LEU A 884 33.41 -4.78 30.59
N LEU A 885 33.58 -4.64 29.27
CA LEU A 885 34.89 -4.32 28.68
C LEU A 885 35.43 -2.96 29.14
N ARG A 886 34.57 -1.96 29.33
CA ARG A 886 34.95 -0.65 29.87
C ARG A 886 35.37 -0.68 31.34
N ARG A 887 34.84 -1.62 32.15
CA ARG A 887 35.28 -1.84 33.54
C ARG A 887 36.60 -2.61 33.61
N GLY A 888 37.02 -3.22 32.52
CA GLY A 888 38.15 -4.15 32.46
C GLY A 888 37.72 -5.60 32.68
N HIS A 889 38.49 -6.53 32.12
CA HIS A 889 38.28 -7.97 32.26
C HIS A 889 39.59 -8.69 32.54
N HIS A 890 39.86 -8.94 33.82
CA HIS A 890 41.13 -9.50 34.32
C HIS A 890 42.34 -8.69 33.82
N SER A 891 43.32 -9.34 33.21
CA SER A 891 44.54 -8.73 32.66
C SER A 891 44.43 -8.36 31.17
N VAL A 892 43.22 -8.38 30.60
CA VAL A 892 43.01 -8.00 29.21
C VAL A 892 43.02 -6.48 29.06
N GLU A 893 43.91 -5.97 28.22
CA GLU A 893 43.96 -4.57 27.80
C GLU A 893 43.52 -4.46 26.34
N LEU A 894 42.47 -3.68 26.09
CA LEU A 894 41.97 -3.39 24.75
C LEU A 894 42.50 -2.03 24.30
N THR A 895 43.04 -1.98 23.08
CA THR A 895 43.48 -0.74 22.44
C THR A 895 42.27 0.08 22.00
N ARG A 896 42.53 1.34 21.62
CA ARG A 896 41.49 2.19 21.02
C ARG A 896 40.91 1.60 19.73
N ASP A 897 41.73 0.95 18.91
CA ASP A 897 41.28 0.29 17.67
C ASP A 897 40.33 -0.88 17.98
N ASP A 898 40.64 -1.68 18.99
CA ASP A 898 39.77 -2.79 19.42
C ASP A 898 38.40 -2.29 19.85
N MET A 899 38.37 -1.20 20.63
CA MET A 899 37.13 -0.58 21.07
C MET A 899 36.35 0.02 19.89
N GLU A 900 37.03 0.62 18.90
CA GLU A 900 36.39 1.14 17.70
C GLU A 900 35.79 0.04 16.81
N ARG A 901 36.47 -1.12 16.69
CA ARG A 901 35.96 -2.31 16.00
C ARG A 901 34.68 -2.84 16.66
N LEU A 902 34.71 -3.01 17.97
CA LEU A 902 33.56 -3.50 18.74
C LEU A 902 32.39 -2.50 18.71
N ASN A 903 32.66 -1.20 18.93
CA ASN A 903 31.64 -0.16 18.84
C ASN A 903 31.00 -0.11 17.45
N THR A 904 31.82 -0.15 16.39
CA THR A 904 31.33 -0.16 15.01
C THR A 904 30.41 -1.36 14.79
N TRP A 905 30.85 -2.57 15.17
CA TRP A 905 30.03 -3.77 15.00
C TRP A 905 28.69 -3.70 15.72
N MET A 906 28.69 -3.31 16.99
CA MET A 906 27.47 -3.25 17.79
C MET A 906 26.50 -2.17 17.28
N ASP A 907 27.00 -0.97 16.99
CA ASP A 907 26.16 0.17 16.59
C ASP A 907 25.60 0.03 15.17
N THR A 908 26.20 -0.78 14.30
CA THR A 908 25.62 -1.17 13.01
C THR A 908 24.75 -2.41 13.09
N TYR A 909 24.06 -2.61 14.23
CA TYR A 909 23.09 -3.68 14.46
C TYR A 909 23.68 -5.08 14.50
N ALA A 910 24.94 -5.19 14.94
CA ALA A 910 25.59 -6.48 15.16
C ALA A 910 25.64 -7.37 13.92
N GLN A 911 25.78 -6.79 12.73
CA GLN A 911 25.78 -7.60 11.50
C GLN A 911 26.88 -8.66 11.51
N ARG A 912 26.56 -9.81 10.94
CA ARG A 912 27.52 -10.87 10.62
C ARG A 912 28.19 -10.59 9.28
N LEU A 913 27.39 -10.21 8.28
CA LEU A 913 27.80 -9.90 6.91
C LEU A 913 27.16 -8.57 6.47
N GLY A 914 27.84 -7.82 5.61
CA GLY A 914 27.34 -6.57 5.04
C GLY A 914 26.72 -6.66 3.66
N SER A 915 26.98 -7.75 2.94
CA SER A 915 26.57 -7.98 1.56
C SER A 915 25.79 -9.28 1.44
N PHE A 916 24.88 -9.34 0.48
CA PHE A 916 24.05 -10.51 0.28
C PHE A 916 24.69 -11.57 -0.63
N SER A 917 25.78 -11.25 -1.34
CA SER A 917 26.53 -12.19 -2.16
C SER A 917 28.02 -11.87 -2.15
N GLN A 918 28.82 -12.84 -2.58
CA GLN A 918 30.24 -12.62 -2.86
C GLN A 918 30.44 -11.62 -3.99
N ASP A 919 29.54 -11.59 -4.97
CA ASP A 919 29.61 -10.68 -6.12
C ASP A 919 29.40 -9.23 -5.67
N GLN A 920 28.41 -9.01 -4.81
CA GLN A 920 28.19 -7.71 -4.19
C GLN A 920 29.33 -7.33 -3.24
N GLU A 921 29.94 -8.29 -2.53
CA GLU A 921 31.14 -8.04 -1.73
C GLU A 921 32.30 -7.53 -2.60
N ARG A 922 32.52 -8.13 -3.79
CA ARG A 922 33.51 -7.66 -4.77
C ARG A 922 33.16 -6.28 -5.31
N GLU A 923 31.88 -5.99 -5.56
CA GLU A 923 31.44 -4.65 -5.99
C GLU A 923 31.74 -3.59 -4.91
N LEU A 924 31.53 -3.90 -3.63
CA LEU A 924 31.91 -3.00 -2.54
C LEU A 924 33.42 -2.74 -2.48
N ILE A 925 34.25 -3.75 -2.73
CA ILE A 925 35.71 -3.58 -2.82
C ILE A 925 36.08 -2.66 -4.00
N GLN A 926 35.46 -2.87 -5.16
CA GLN A 926 35.67 -2.02 -6.33
C GLN A 926 35.20 -0.58 -6.09
N LEU A 927 34.10 -0.40 -5.37
CA LEU A 927 33.60 0.92 -4.96
C LEU A 927 34.64 1.65 -4.11
N LYS A 928 35.31 0.97 -3.18
CA LYS A 928 36.40 1.54 -2.36
C LYS A 928 37.54 2.05 -3.24
N GLY A 929 37.99 1.23 -4.19
CA GLY A 929 39.05 1.60 -5.13
C GLY A 929 38.66 2.76 -6.05
N ARG A 930 37.44 2.76 -6.59
CA ARG A 930 36.91 3.83 -7.45
C ARG A 930 36.88 5.17 -6.72
N TRP A 931 36.53 5.16 -5.44
CA TRP A 931 36.37 6.36 -4.62
C TRP A 931 37.56 6.64 -3.70
N GLN A 932 38.74 6.12 -4.00
CA GLN A 932 39.96 6.34 -3.20
C GLN A 932 40.28 7.84 -3.02
N ALA A 933 39.95 8.68 -4.00
CA ALA A 933 40.22 10.12 -3.95
C ALA A 933 39.45 10.89 -2.86
N ILE A 934 38.33 10.33 -2.37
CA ILE A 934 37.54 10.92 -1.29
C ILE A 934 37.85 10.31 0.08
N LEU A 935 38.81 9.37 0.16
CA LEU A 935 39.29 8.79 1.40
C LEU A 935 40.56 9.51 1.89
N GLU A 936 40.74 9.55 3.20
CA GLU A 936 42.03 9.92 3.79
C GLU A 936 43.10 8.87 3.43
N PRO A 937 44.38 9.28 3.28
CA PRO A 937 45.49 8.38 2.92
C PRO A 937 45.69 7.19 3.87
#